data_AF-A0A427XQX4-F1
#
_entry.id   AF-A0A427XQX4-F1
#
_cell.length_a   1.000
_cell.length_b   1.000
_cell.length_c   1.000
_cell.angle_alpha   90.00
_cell.angle_beta   90.00
_cell.angle_gamma   90.00
#
_symmetry.space_group_name_H-M   'P 1'
#
loop_
_entity.id
_entity.type
_entity.pdbx_description
1 polymer ?
#
loop_
_entity_poly.entity_id
_entity_poly.type
_entity_poly.pdbx_seq_one_letter_code
_entity_poly.pdbx_strand_id
1 'polypeptide(L)'
;MLLSTIVSALALAAPVLAAQGHSNDAGNYHHPQKRLLERSITTSASDADGKAFDFVIAGGGLAGLAVAARLSEWSNVTVLVIEAGDDGSDVADNVNIPGYSYLNGLTGTSHDWQYTTTNQTNSGNVVKSWPRGKLLGGSGAINGMFFCRASETEYDAWATLNPNGNQTWNWAEMYKYMRKSENYTAPPAETISDMGLIVNSSAHGSGGPIQSGYSEWIYPANAEWIPTWVTLGMTAKDLADGNNHGVSLTTSTLNARNQSRSDSKAGYIDPLAPRSNLVILTGQQVTKVIFNGTTDASGNAIASGVQFSASSGAATYSVQANKEVILCGGTIGSPQMLQLSGIGPSSVLEAVGVTVLKDLPVGYNLQDHVSATQYWNTVSTLDNWAAFKANTTDQAVALTEWRDTATGKWTYINEAVGYVDNIDITGSATAAATFASAIDIATIVSDVNASHSLPSTVQTGLTAQYTIMKEWLTTTGIGQFELILQLWGASTTSLGIQVALQHPWSRGTLFINSDSAFDKPTINPDYFGVSIDAEIGVNGWNWARKIGAASPMNTVMTNESSTTSSLTGDTLSSYYTANCGTEYHPLGTCSMLPEDSGGVVDTNLIVYGTNNLRVIDASIMPMHISAHLMASTYGIAEKGADIIKEAHWYVAPAGSSSTAAAAASTASVGTATDSSVAEAASDAASSSALSMGAKIGIGAGIGAGAIALIGALIFFCVKRKNKKGTGAGEKEWYSGDQGAWDANQAYTEQNNYPMQRPPRPFSSGGASVSTMATADLSATPRMMSPTPLPHDADYQMGDYQRGGATSPFRDTFDHDAQHSGYSTPGFATPGTATGFGAQQYTPVTLH
;
A
#
# COMPACT_ATOMS: atom_id res chain seq x y z
N MET A 1 3.27 -57.57 -51.61
CA MET A 1 2.08 -58.42 -51.77
C MET A 1 0.89 -57.62 -51.26
N LEU A 2 0.13 -57.01 -52.18
CA LEU A 2 -1.27 -57.35 -52.51
C LEU A 2 -2.24 -56.99 -51.36
N LEU A 3 -3.00 -55.89 -51.51
CA LEU A 3 -4.40 -55.87 -52.02
C LEU A 3 -5.36 -56.49 -50.97
N SER A 4 -6.29 -55.78 -50.32
CA SER A 4 -7.41 -54.96 -50.83
C SER A 4 -8.75 -55.55 -50.34
N THR A 5 -9.61 -54.68 -49.79
CA THR A 5 -11.05 -54.48 -50.12
C THR A 5 -12.10 -55.56 -49.81
N ILE A 6 -13.42 -55.34 -49.61
CA ILE A 6 -14.44 -54.27 -49.42
C ILE A 6 -15.74 -55.09 -49.07
N VAL A 7 -16.79 -54.42 -48.57
CA VAL A 7 -18.23 -54.59 -48.94
C VAL A 7 -19.11 -55.10 -47.78
N SER A 8 -19.83 -54.23 -47.05
CA SER A 8 -21.22 -53.70 -47.29
C SER A 8 -22.32 -54.73 -47.01
N ALA A 9 -23.55 -54.43 -46.60
CA ALA A 9 -24.29 -53.30 -46.05
C ALA A 9 -25.72 -53.86 -45.88
N LEU A 10 -26.52 -53.39 -44.91
CA LEU A 10 -27.94 -53.09 -45.16
C LEU A 10 -28.52 -52.25 -44.02
N ALA A 11 -29.10 -51.13 -44.42
CA ALA A 11 -29.82 -50.16 -43.60
C ALA A 11 -31.28 -50.59 -43.38
N LEU A 12 -31.90 -50.09 -42.29
CA LEU A 12 -33.14 -49.30 -42.29
C LEU A 12 -33.83 -49.37 -40.93
N ALA A 13 -33.88 -48.24 -40.22
CA ALA A 13 -35.07 -47.64 -39.59
C ALA A 13 -34.68 -46.81 -38.34
N ALA A 14 -34.58 -45.50 -38.53
CA ALA A 14 -34.98 -44.53 -37.51
C ALA A 14 -36.27 -43.86 -38.03
N PRO A 15 -37.19 -43.40 -37.16
CA PRO A 15 -37.08 -41.98 -36.80
C PRO A 15 -37.55 -41.60 -35.38
N VAL A 16 -37.01 -40.45 -34.93
CA VAL A 16 -37.48 -39.52 -33.89
C VAL A 16 -37.51 -40.00 -32.43
N LEU A 17 -36.41 -39.74 -31.71
CA LEU A 17 -36.49 -39.03 -30.44
C LEU A 17 -35.24 -38.17 -30.26
N ALA A 18 -35.48 -36.98 -29.73
CA ALA A 18 -34.57 -35.85 -29.67
C ALA A 18 -33.29 -36.15 -28.88
N ALA A 19 -32.27 -35.35 -29.21
CA ALA A 19 -30.97 -35.26 -28.61
C ALA A 19 -30.92 -35.51 -27.09
N GLN A 20 -30.04 -36.42 -26.66
CA GLN A 20 -29.29 -36.29 -25.41
C GLN A 20 -27.97 -37.04 -25.58
N GLY A 21 -26.92 -36.27 -25.91
CA GLY A 21 -25.55 -36.72 -25.77
C GLY A 21 -25.27 -37.03 -24.31
N HIS A 22 -24.60 -38.16 -24.07
CA HIS A 22 -24.15 -38.55 -22.74
C HIS A 22 -23.09 -37.54 -22.28
N SER A 23 -23.45 -36.73 -21.29
CA SER A 23 -22.58 -35.82 -20.55
C SER A 23 -21.68 -36.63 -19.63
N ASN A 24 -20.36 -36.56 -19.84
CA ASN A 24 -19.38 -36.83 -18.81
C ASN A 24 -19.35 -35.64 -17.84
N ASP A 25 -20.30 -35.62 -16.91
CA ASP A 25 -20.30 -34.74 -15.73
C ASP A 25 -20.09 -35.62 -14.49
N ALA A 26 -18.87 -35.61 -13.94
CA ALA A 26 -18.66 -35.91 -12.52
C ALA A 26 -18.56 -34.55 -11.80
N GLY A 27 -19.71 -33.89 -11.69
CA GLY A 27 -19.90 -32.64 -10.96
C GLY A 27 -19.94 -32.89 -9.45
N ASN A 28 -19.33 -31.97 -8.71
CA ASN A 28 -19.48 -31.82 -7.28
C ASN A 28 -20.94 -31.45 -6.95
N TYR A 29 -21.68 -32.32 -6.27
CA TYR A 29 -23.15 -32.24 -6.11
C TYR A 29 -23.66 -31.12 -5.18
N HIS A 30 -22.78 -30.26 -4.64
CA HIS A 30 -23.15 -29.10 -3.82
C HIS A 30 -22.96 -27.72 -4.48
N HIS A 31 -22.51 -27.66 -5.74
CA HIS A 31 -22.43 -26.39 -6.49
C HIS A 31 -22.85 -26.57 -7.96
N PRO A 32 -24.16 -26.52 -8.29
CA PRO A 32 -24.60 -26.69 -9.66
C PRO A 32 -24.60 -25.34 -10.39
N GLN A 33 -23.78 -25.28 -11.44
CA GLN A 33 -23.68 -24.23 -12.47
C GLN A 33 -22.82 -22.98 -12.15
N LYS A 34 -21.50 -23.14 -12.23
CA LYS A 34 -20.66 -22.11 -12.87
C LYS A 34 -19.90 -22.78 -14.02
N ARG A 35 -20.38 -22.60 -15.25
CA ARG A 35 -19.43 -22.51 -16.37
C ARG A 35 -18.52 -21.35 -15.99
N LEU A 36 -17.25 -21.62 -15.72
CA LEU A 36 -16.24 -20.58 -15.67
C LEU A 36 -16.32 -19.89 -17.04
N LEU A 37 -16.89 -18.69 -17.09
CA LEU A 37 -16.47 -17.75 -18.11
C LEU A 37 -14.93 -17.65 -17.99
N GLU A 38 -14.21 -17.62 -19.11
CA GLU A 38 -12.75 -17.55 -19.13
C GLU A 38 -12.25 -16.48 -18.14
N ARG A 39 -11.23 -16.81 -17.33
CA ARG A 39 -10.58 -15.83 -16.46
C ARG A 39 -10.13 -14.65 -17.32
N SER A 40 -10.32 -13.42 -16.84
CA SER A 40 -9.88 -12.18 -17.49
C SER A 40 -8.37 -12.03 -17.60
N ILE A 41 -7.60 -12.98 -17.06
CA ILE A 41 -6.13 -12.97 -17.06
C ILE A 41 -5.63 -13.66 -18.33
N THR A 42 -4.81 -12.96 -19.09
CA THR A 42 -4.19 -13.45 -20.32
C THR A 42 -2.71 -13.07 -20.33
N THR A 43 -1.91 -13.84 -21.07
CA THR A 43 -0.52 -13.53 -21.40
C THR A 43 -0.37 -13.11 -22.87
N SER A 44 -1.45 -13.17 -23.65
CA SER A 44 -1.41 -12.87 -25.09
C SER A 44 -1.50 -11.37 -25.33
N ALA A 45 -0.42 -10.77 -25.81
CA ALA A 45 -0.39 -9.35 -26.19
C ALA A 45 -1.48 -8.99 -27.21
N SER A 46 -1.90 -9.93 -28.07
CA SER A 46 -2.99 -9.73 -29.05
C SER A 46 -4.35 -9.41 -28.39
N ASP A 47 -4.50 -9.68 -27.10
CA ASP A 47 -5.72 -9.36 -26.38
C ASP A 47 -5.86 -7.87 -26.06
N ALA A 48 -4.76 -7.11 -26.17
CA ALA A 48 -4.71 -5.67 -26.00
C ALA A 48 -4.19 -4.91 -27.23
N ASP A 49 -3.26 -5.49 -28.00
CA ASP A 49 -2.57 -4.82 -29.10
C ASP A 49 -3.53 -4.31 -30.18
N GLY A 50 -3.40 -3.03 -30.52
CA GLY A 50 -4.23 -2.33 -31.50
C GLY A 50 -5.70 -2.16 -31.09
N LYS A 51 -6.07 -2.53 -29.86
CA LYS A 51 -7.44 -2.37 -29.34
C LYS A 51 -7.61 -1.04 -28.60
N ALA A 52 -8.85 -0.78 -28.22
CA ALA A 52 -9.22 0.37 -27.39
C ALA A 52 -10.00 -0.09 -26.17
N PHE A 53 -9.68 0.49 -25.02
CA PHE A 53 -10.41 0.32 -23.77
C PHE A 53 -10.80 1.69 -23.22
N ASP A 54 -11.91 1.81 -22.47
CA ASP A 54 -12.21 3.04 -21.75
C ASP A 54 -11.09 3.42 -20.77
N PHE A 55 -10.62 2.46 -19.98
CA PHE A 55 -9.58 2.69 -18.98
C PHE A 55 -8.43 1.71 -19.19
N VAL A 56 -7.20 2.23 -19.22
CA VAL A 56 -5.97 1.44 -19.29
C VAL A 56 -5.14 1.72 -18.04
N ILE A 57 -4.90 0.67 -17.24
CA ILE A 57 -4.18 0.72 -15.97
C ILE A 57 -2.80 0.09 -16.16
N ALA A 58 -1.76 0.85 -15.85
CA ALA A 58 -0.37 0.40 -15.92
C ALA A 58 0.11 -0.06 -14.53
N GLY A 59 0.13 -1.39 -14.32
CA GLY A 59 0.51 -2.03 -13.06
C GLY A 59 -0.65 -2.77 -12.41
N GLY A 60 -0.48 -4.07 -12.16
CA GLY A 60 -1.41 -4.95 -11.45
C GLY A 60 -1.06 -5.12 -9.96
N GLY A 61 -0.59 -4.04 -9.32
CA GLY A 61 -0.25 -4.01 -7.89
C GLY A 61 -1.46 -3.80 -6.96
N LEU A 62 -1.19 -3.30 -5.74
CA LEU A 62 -2.24 -3.03 -4.74
C LEU A 62 -3.34 -2.10 -5.30
N ALA A 63 -2.93 -0.92 -5.77
CA ALA A 63 -3.86 0.08 -6.25
C ALA A 63 -4.46 -0.29 -7.61
N GLY A 64 -3.65 -0.79 -8.54
CA GLY A 64 -4.10 -1.08 -9.90
C GLY A 64 -5.21 -2.11 -9.98
N LEU A 65 -5.11 -3.22 -9.25
CA LEU A 65 -6.18 -4.24 -9.22
C LEU A 65 -7.43 -3.76 -8.48
N ALA A 66 -7.27 -2.95 -7.43
CA ALA A 66 -8.40 -2.34 -6.72
C ALA A 66 -9.17 -1.38 -7.64
N VAL A 67 -8.48 -0.46 -8.32
CA VAL A 67 -9.09 0.47 -9.30
C VAL A 67 -9.74 -0.32 -10.42
N ALA A 68 -9.08 -1.33 -10.97
CA ALA A 68 -9.64 -2.15 -12.05
C ALA A 68 -10.93 -2.86 -11.66
N ALA A 69 -10.96 -3.45 -10.46
CA ALA A 69 -12.15 -4.11 -9.93
C ALA A 69 -13.30 -3.11 -9.72
N ARG A 70 -13.02 -1.90 -9.24
CA ARG A 70 -14.04 -0.85 -9.05
C ARG A 70 -14.57 -0.29 -10.36
N LEU A 71 -13.71 0.00 -11.33
CA LEU A 71 -14.15 0.55 -12.62
C LEU A 71 -14.92 -0.50 -13.43
N SER A 72 -14.51 -1.77 -13.39
CA SER A 72 -15.19 -2.85 -14.12
C SER A 72 -16.54 -3.27 -13.53
N GLU A 73 -16.95 -2.75 -12.37
CA GLU A 73 -18.34 -2.85 -11.89
C GLU A 73 -19.33 -2.23 -12.89
N TRP A 74 -18.87 -1.26 -13.68
CA TRP A 74 -19.65 -0.68 -14.78
C TRP A 74 -19.58 -1.56 -16.02
N SER A 75 -20.62 -2.37 -16.22
CA SER A 75 -20.73 -3.28 -17.37
C SER A 75 -20.66 -2.60 -18.75
N ASN A 76 -20.86 -1.28 -18.82
CA ASN A 76 -20.80 -0.48 -20.05
C ASN A 76 -19.45 0.21 -20.29
N VAL A 77 -18.43 -0.09 -19.48
CA VAL A 77 -17.05 0.36 -19.74
C VAL A 77 -16.11 -0.83 -19.81
N THR A 78 -15.04 -0.72 -20.60
CA THR A 78 -14.00 -1.74 -20.69
C THR A 78 -12.72 -1.30 -19.98
N VAL A 79 -12.13 -2.20 -19.19
CA VAL A 79 -10.93 -1.94 -18.40
C VAL A 79 -9.82 -2.92 -18.81
N LEU A 80 -8.62 -2.40 -19.05
CA LEU A 80 -7.40 -3.19 -19.24
C LEU A 80 -6.42 -2.90 -18.11
N VAL A 81 -5.87 -3.95 -17.49
CA VAL A 81 -4.68 -3.87 -16.64
C VAL A 81 -3.51 -4.50 -17.38
N ILE A 82 -2.35 -3.85 -17.34
CA ILE A 82 -1.09 -4.40 -17.89
C ILE A 82 -0.10 -4.56 -16.72
N GLU A 83 0.30 -5.80 -16.44
CA GLU A 83 1.24 -6.17 -15.38
C GLU A 83 2.52 -6.79 -15.97
N ALA A 84 3.67 -6.32 -15.48
CA ALA A 84 4.98 -6.76 -15.96
C ALA A 84 5.33 -8.19 -15.51
N GLY A 85 4.90 -8.58 -14.31
CA GLY A 85 5.02 -9.92 -13.77
C GLY A 85 3.95 -10.89 -14.25
N ASP A 86 4.03 -12.13 -13.76
CA ASP A 86 3.04 -13.18 -13.98
C ASP A 86 1.88 -13.12 -12.97
N ASP A 87 1.02 -14.14 -12.97
CA ASP A 87 -0.15 -14.24 -12.07
C ASP A 87 0.16 -14.86 -10.69
N GLY A 88 1.41 -15.23 -10.43
CA GLY A 88 1.88 -15.85 -9.20
C GLY A 88 1.41 -17.30 -8.97
N SER A 89 0.77 -17.94 -9.94
CA SER A 89 0.21 -19.29 -9.75
C SER A 89 1.27 -20.37 -9.50
N ASP A 90 2.43 -20.25 -10.12
CA ASP A 90 3.55 -21.19 -9.96
C ASP A 90 4.28 -21.05 -8.61
N VAL A 91 4.07 -19.94 -7.90
CA VAL A 91 4.66 -19.63 -6.59
C VAL A 91 3.59 -19.38 -5.52
N ALA A 92 2.42 -19.98 -5.70
CA ALA A 92 1.26 -19.75 -4.84
C ALA A 92 1.54 -20.01 -3.35
N ASP A 93 2.36 -20.99 -2.98
CA ASP A 93 2.71 -21.26 -1.58
C ASP A 93 3.59 -20.13 -1.00
N ASN A 94 4.54 -19.60 -1.79
CA ASN A 94 5.42 -18.49 -1.40
C ASN A 94 4.65 -17.17 -1.20
N VAL A 95 3.48 -17.03 -1.84
CA VAL A 95 2.60 -15.86 -1.70
C VAL A 95 1.57 -16.09 -0.60
N ASN A 96 0.81 -17.18 -0.69
CA ASN A 96 -0.43 -17.35 0.06
C ASN A 96 -0.21 -17.79 1.50
N ILE A 97 0.86 -18.53 1.80
CA ILE A 97 1.10 -19.09 3.14
C ILE A 97 1.93 -18.07 3.95
N PRO A 98 1.36 -17.40 4.97
CA PRO A 98 1.95 -16.21 5.57
C PRO A 98 3.38 -16.41 6.09
N GLY A 99 3.59 -17.32 7.03
CA GLY A 99 4.91 -17.60 7.59
C GLY A 99 5.87 -18.24 6.59
N TYR A 100 5.35 -18.99 5.61
CA TYR A 100 6.17 -19.57 4.54
C TYR A 100 6.71 -18.47 3.62
N SER A 101 5.94 -17.41 3.38
CA SER A 101 6.39 -16.23 2.62
C SER A 101 7.53 -15.47 3.31
N TYR A 102 7.72 -15.63 4.63
CA TYR A 102 8.89 -15.10 5.33
C TYR A 102 10.11 -15.97 5.04
N LEU A 103 10.06 -17.25 5.37
CA LEU A 103 11.23 -18.12 5.26
C LEU A 103 11.61 -18.48 3.81
N ASN A 104 10.62 -18.49 2.92
CA ASN A 104 10.74 -18.88 1.51
C ASN A 104 10.17 -17.77 0.61
N GLY A 105 10.36 -16.51 0.99
CA GLY A 105 9.84 -15.36 0.24
C GLY A 105 10.40 -15.22 -1.17
N LEU A 106 9.80 -14.30 -1.92
CA LEU A 106 10.13 -14.06 -3.33
C LEU A 106 11.17 -12.96 -3.57
N THR A 107 11.63 -12.29 -2.51
CA THR A 107 12.73 -11.31 -2.56
C THR A 107 13.97 -11.92 -3.22
N GLY A 108 14.57 -11.21 -4.16
CA GLY A 108 15.73 -11.72 -4.90
C GLY A 108 15.40 -12.73 -6.00
N THR A 109 14.14 -13.11 -6.22
CA THR A 109 13.72 -13.97 -7.34
C THR A 109 13.30 -13.14 -8.57
N SER A 110 12.83 -13.79 -9.64
CA SER A 110 12.25 -13.13 -10.81
C SER A 110 10.93 -12.39 -10.54
N HIS A 111 10.27 -12.70 -9.41
CA HIS A 111 9.03 -12.04 -8.97
C HIS A 111 9.33 -10.81 -8.08
N ASP A 112 10.59 -10.45 -7.96
CA ASP A 112 11.07 -9.20 -7.37
C ASP A 112 11.71 -8.37 -8.49
N TRP A 113 11.44 -7.07 -8.52
CA TRP A 113 12.16 -6.13 -9.39
C TRP A 113 13.64 -6.03 -9.06
N GLN A 114 14.03 -6.42 -7.84
CA GLN A 114 15.41 -6.41 -7.34
C GLN A 114 16.06 -5.04 -7.50
N TYR A 115 15.34 -3.96 -7.21
CA TYR A 115 15.94 -2.63 -7.29
C TYR A 115 17.04 -2.48 -6.24
N THR A 116 17.95 -1.55 -6.51
CA THR A 116 19.04 -1.21 -5.62
C THR A 116 19.16 0.30 -5.54
N THR A 117 19.54 0.82 -4.39
CA THR A 117 19.87 2.25 -4.26
C THR A 117 21.22 2.57 -4.93
N THR A 118 21.51 3.85 -5.12
CA THR A 118 22.90 4.33 -5.19
C THR A 118 23.61 4.07 -3.85
N ASN A 119 24.94 4.24 -3.81
CA ASN A 119 25.65 4.24 -2.53
C ASN A 119 25.04 5.27 -1.58
N GLN A 120 24.69 4.84 -0.37
CA GLN A 120 24.11 5.70 0.65
C GLN A 120 25.22 6.23 1.55
N THR A 121 25.79 7.39 1.21
CA THR A 121 26.99 7.97 1.84
C THR A 121 26.88 8.03 3.36
N ASN A 122 25.73 8.48 3.90
CA ASN A 122 25.50 8.63 5.32
C ASN A 122 24.90 7.37 5.99
N SER A 123 24.72 6.28 5.24
CA SER A 123 24.23 4.99 5.72
C SER A 123 25.23 3.87 5.38
N GLY A 124 26.47 4.05 5.85
CA GLY A 124 27.55 3.07 5.69
C GLY A 124 28.23 3.08 4.30
N ASN A 125 27.85 3.99 3.40
CA ASN A 125 28.38 4.12 2.05
C ASN A 125 28.27 2.81 1.24
N VAL A 126 27.12 2.16 1.32
CA VAL A 126 26.82 0.91 0.62
C VAL A 126 25.57 1.05 -0.25
N VAL A 127 25.50 0.25 -1.30
CA VAL A 127 24.26 -0.03 -2.03
C VAL A 127 23.33 -0.84 -1.13
N LYS A 128 22.06 -0.45 -1.05
CA LYS A 128 21.02 -1.15 -0.28
C LYS A 128 20.07 -1.87 -1.25
N SER A 129 19.64 -3.08 -0.87
CA SER A 129 18.61 -3.83 -1.61
C SER A 129 17.23 -3.20 -1.40
N TRP A 130 16.45 -3.06 -2.47
CA TRP A 130 15.15 -2.38 -2.52
C TRP A 130 14.12 -3.24 -3.27
N PRO A 131 13.66 -4.35 -2.67
CA PRO A 131 12.76 -5.30 -3.34
C PRO A 131 11.36 -4.73 -3.58
N ARG A 132 10.74 -5.07 -4.72
CA ARG A 132 9.34 -4.74 -5.06
C ARG A 132 8.71 -5.90 -5.80
N GLY A 133 7.46 -6.23 -5.47
CA GLY A 133 6.77 -7.35 -6.13
C GLY A 133 6.57 -7.10 -7.62
N LYS A 134 6.90 -8.10 -8.43
CA LYS A 134 6.75 -8.16 -9.89
C LYS A 134 5.90 -9.37 -10.27
N LEU A 135 4.63 -9.27 -9.94
CA LEU A 135 3.55 -10.25 -10.17
C LEU A 135 2.21 -9.58 -9.83
N LEU A 136 1.08 -10.19 -10.19
CA LEU A 136 -0.23 -9.70 -9.76
C LEU A 136 -0.32 -9.63 -8.23
N GLY A 137 -0.83 -8.51 -7.71
CA GLY A 137 -0.76 -8.15 -6.29
C GLY A 137 0.41 -7.21 -5.98
N GLY A 138 1.42 -7.16 -6.84
CA GLY A 138 2.62 -6.33 -6.69
C GLY A 138 3.31 -6.57 -5.36
N SER A 139 3.78 -5.51 -4.70
CA SER A 139 4.39 -5.62 -3.37
C SER A 139 3.46 -6.24 -2.30
N GLY A 140 2.14 -6.23 -2.51
CA GLY A 140 1.17 -6.85 -1.59
C GLY A 140 1.30 -8.38 -1.55
N ALA A 141 1.79 -8.98 -2.63
CA ALA A 141 2.02 -10.42 -2.72
C ALA A 141 3.33 -10.88 -2.04
N ILE A 142 4.22 -9.95 -1.65
CA ILE A 142 5.54 -10.26 -1.07
C ILE A 142 5.86 -9.54 0.25
N ASN A 143 4.95 -8.71 0.77
CA ASN A 143 5.21 -7.90 1.96
C ASN A 143 5.01 -8.63 3.29
N GLY A 144 5.23 -7.89 4.38
CA GLY A 144 5.00 -8.30 5.78
C GLY A 144 3.54 -8.40 6.24
N MET A 145 2.56 -8.14 5.37
CA MET A 145 1.11 -8.17 5.64
C MET A 145 0.56 -7.26 6.75
N PHE A 146 1.38 -6.45 7.41
CA PHE A 146 0.93 -5.42 8.36
C PHE A 146 -0.17 -4.52 7.76
N PHE A 147 -1.29 -4.42 8.47
CA PHE A 147 -2.43 -3.61 8.07
C PHE A 147 -2.81 -2.62 9.17
N CYS A 148 -2.06 -1.52 9.25
CA CYS A 148 -2.22 -0.48 10.26
C CYS A 148 -2.58 0.88 9.64
N ARG A 149 -2.89 1.84 10.50
CA ARG A 149 -3.20 3.23 10.13
C ARG A 149 -2.45 4.17 11.07
N ALA A 150 -2.06 5.32 10.54
CA ALA A 150 -1.41 6.39 11.30
C ALA A 150 -2.44 7.26 12.03
N SER A 151 -1.95 8.24 12.80
CA SER A 151 -2.80 9.19 13.50
C SER A 151 -3.54 10.14 12.55
N GLU A 152 -4.72 10.60 12.97
CA GLU A 152 -5.60 11.51 12.22
C GLU A 152 -4.84 12.73 11.70
N THR A 153 -4.05 13.37 12.58
CA THR A 153 -3.26 14.57 12.28
C THR A 153 -2.31 14.38 11.08
N GLU A 154 -1.83 13.16 10.84
CA GLU A 154 -0.89 12.88 9.75
C GLU A 154 -1.56 12.87 8.38
N TYR A 155 -2.80 12.37 8.31
CA TYR A 155 -3.60 12.45 7.10
C TYR A 155 -4.16 13.87 6.89
N ASP A 156 -4.54 14.54 7.96
CA ASP A 156 -4.99 15.94 7.90
C ASP A 156 -3.91 16.87 7.33
N ALA A 157 -2.64 16.57 7.57
CA ALA A 157 -1.54 17.31 6.96
C ALA A 157 -1.56 17.26 5.42
N TRP A 158 -2.03 16.18 4.80
CA TRP A 158 -2.16 16.12 3.33
C TRP A 158 -3.18 17.14 2.81
N ALA A 159 -4.25 17.39 3.56
CA ALA A 159 -5.22 18.44 3.26
C ALA A 159 -4.66 19.83 3.54
N THR A 160 -3.91 20.02 4.63
CA THR A 160 -3.22 21.28 4.95
C THR A 160 -2.24 21.71 3.85
N LEU A 161 -1.56 20.75 3.21
CA LEU A 161 -0.68 21.01 2.07
C LEU A 161 -1.42 21.34 0.77
N ASN A 162 -2.74 21.07 0.71
CA ASN A 162 -3.59 21.29 -0.46
C ASN A 162 -4.83 22.15 -0.12
N PRO A 163 -4.66 23.38 0.41
CA PRO A 163 -5.77 24.17 0.95
C PRO A 163 -6.80 24.60 -0.10
N ASN A 164 -6.39 24.62 -1.38
CA ASN A 164 -7.23 25.00 -2.52
C ASN A 164 -7.58 23.80 -3.43
N GLY A 165 -7.43 22.58 -2.92
CA GLY A 165 -7.75 21.36 -3.67
C GLY A 165 -9.25 21.20 -3.93
N ASN A 166 -9.61 20.65 -5.09
CA ASN A 166 -10.99 20.28 -5.41
C ASN A 166 -11.48 19.08 -4.59
N GLN A 167 -10.55 18.23 -4.16
CA GLN A 167 -10.79 17.11 -3.26
C GLN A 167 -9.98 17.32 -1.99
N THR A 168 -10.54 16.97 -0.83
CA THR A 168 -9.81 16.95 0.44
C THR A 168 -9.25 15.56 0.70
N TRP A 169 -8.05 15.43 1.29
CA TRP A 169 -7.40 14.15 1.57
C TRP A 169 -7.04 14.00 3.05
N ASN A 170 -7.94 14.47 3.91
CA ASN A 170 -7.82 14.42 5.36
C ASN A 170 -8.13 13.03 5.94
N TRP A 171 -8.00 12.88 7.27
CA TRP A 171 -8.31 11.63 7.96
C TRP A 171 -9.72 11.13 7.68
N ALA A 172 -10.74 11.99 7.78
CA ALA A 172 -12.13 11.58 7.60
C ALA A 172 -12.37 10.89 6.25
N GLU A 173 -11.79 11.45 5.17
CA GLU A 173 -11.85 10.85 3.84
C GLU A 173 -11.00 9.59 3.74
N MET A 174 -9.73 9.64 4.16
CA MET A 174 -8.84 8.49 4.07
C MET A 174 -9.36 7.31 4.88
N TYR A 175 -9.78 7.53 6.12
CA TYR A 175 -10.35 6.52 7.01
C TYR A 175 -11.59 5.86 6.43
N LYS A 176 -12.51 6.64 5.85
CA LYS A 176 -13.68 6.12 5.13
C LYS A 176 -13.28 5.13 4.03
N TYR A 177 -12.30 5.48 3.19
CA TYR A 177 -11.88 4.62 2.08
C TYR A 177 -10.97 3.45 2.50
N MET A 178 -10.13 3.64 3.52
CA MET A 178 -9.36 2.56 4.15
C MET A 178 -10.28 1.51 4.81
N ARG A 179 -11.44 1.93 5.33
CA ARG A 179 -12.46 0.99 5.85
C ARG A 179 -13.31 0.38 4.73
N LYS A 180 -13.55 1.10 3.63
CA LYS A 180 -14.25 0.56 2.44
C LYS A 180 -13.50 -0.63 1.83
N SER A 181 -12.16 -0.61 1.88
CA SER A 181 -11.34 -1.71 1.36
C SER A 181 -11.25 -2.91 2.30
N GLU A 182 -11.50 -2.73 3.61
CA GLU A 182 -11.25 -3.72 4.65
C GLU A 182 -12.49 -4.57 5.00
N ASN A 183 -12.26 -5.85 5.27
CA ASN A 183 -13.18 -6.75 5.94
C ASN A 183 -12.49 -7.43 7.12
N TYR A 184 -12.65 -6.82 8.29
CA TYR A 184 -12.03 -7.25 9.51
C TYR A 184 -12.72 -8.45 10.15
N THR A 185 -11.92 -9.38 10.68
CA THR A 185 -12.36 -10.48 11.54
C THR A 185 -11.66 -10.39 12.88
N ALA A 186 -12.45 -10.28 13.95
CA ALA A 186 -11.94 -10.29 15.31
C ALA A 186 -11.29 -11.65 15.66
N PRO A 187 -10.22 -11.65 16.48
CA PRO A 187 -9.58 -12.88 16.91
C PRO A 187 -10.46 -13.63 17.93
N PRO A 188 -10.25 -14.94 18.12
CA PRO A 188 -10.89 -15.70 19.18
C PRO A 188 -10.66 -15.10 20.58
N ALA A 189 -11.61 -15.30 21.49
CA ALA A 189 -11.54 -14.76 22.86
C ALA A 189 -10.31 -15.28 23.64
N GLU A 190 -9.89 -16.51 23.36
CA GLU A 190 -8.66 -17.10 23.92
C GLU A 190 -7.41 -16.34 23.46
N THR A 191 -7.27 -16.06 22.16
CA THR A 191 -6.18 -15.25 21.62
C THR A 191 -6.16 -13.84 22.24
N ILE A 192 -7.34 -13.24 22.44
CA ILE A 192 -7.45 -11.93 23.10
C ILE A 192 -6.89 -11.99 24.52
N SER A 193 -7.30 -12.99 25.29
CA SER A 193 -6.87 -13.18 26.68
C SER A 193 -5.38 -13.50 26.78
N ASP A 194 -4.90 -14.44 25.97
CA ASP A 194 -3.53 -14.97 26.05
C ASP A 194 -2.49 -13.94 25.62
N MET A 195 -2.82 -13.11 24.63
CA MET A 195 -1.92 -12.07 24.13
C MET A 195 -2.12 -10.70 24.79
N GLY A 196 -3.13 -10.54 25.65
CA GLY A 196 -3.48 -9.26 26.26
C GLY A 196 -3.96 -8.21 25.24
N LEU A 197 -4.62 -8.64 24.16
CA LEU A 197 -5.04 -7.77 23.07
C LEU A 197 -6.18 -6.83 23.48
N ILE A 198 -6.11 -5.61 22.98
CA ILE A 198 -7.22 -4.66 23.01
C ILE A 198 -7.77 -4.57 21.59
N VAL A 199 -9.05 -4.92 21.43
CA VAL A 199 -9.73 -4.94 20.14
C VAL A 199 -10.79 -3.85 20.09
N ASN A 200 -10.78 -3.04 19.04
CA ASN A 200 -11.82 -2.08 18.74
C ASN A 200 -12.41 -2.34 17.35
N SER A 201 -13.35 -3.28 17.25
CA SER A 201 -13.95 -3.63 15.96
C SER A 201 -14.64 -2.44 15.26
N SER A 202 -15.03 -1.39 15.98
CA SER A 202 -15.62 -0.18 15.38
C SER A 202 -14.60 0.66 14.60
N ALA A 203 -13.30 0.49 14.87
CA ALA A 203 -12.20 1.10 14.15
C ALA A 203 -12.00 0.49 12.74
N HIS A 204 -12.55 -0.69 12.48
CA HIS A 204 -12.27 -1.46 11.28
C HIS A 204 -13.41 -1.46 10.27
N GLY A 205 -13.06 -1.68 9.00
CA GLY A 205 -13.99 -1.90 7.90
C GLY A 205 -14.67 -3.27 7.97
N SER A 206 -15.86 -3.35 7.37
CA SER A 206 -16.59 -4.61 7.20
C SER A 206 -17.14 -4.69 5.79
N GLY A 207 -17.09 -5.89 5.20
CA GLY A 207 -17.59 -6.14 3.84
C GLY A 207 -16.69 -5.66 2.70
N GLY A 208 -15.51 -5.09 2.99
CA GLY A 208 -14.52 -4.75 1.98
C GLY A 208 -13.82 -5.98 1.35
N PRO A 209 -13.08 -5.81 0.24
CA PRO A 209 -12.45 -6.94 -0.45
C PRO A 209 -11.25 -7.54 0.29
N ILE A 210 -10.48 -6.71 1.00
CA ILE A 210 -9.26 -7.12 1.71
C ILE A 210 -9.64 -7.68 3.07
N GLN A 211 -9.35 -8.97 3.30
CA GLN A 211 -9.53 -9.58 4.61
C GLN A 211 -8.42 -9.10 5.55
N SER A 212 -8.79 -8.66 6.75
CA SER A 212 -7.86 -8.36 7.82
C SER A 212 -8.21 -9.13 9.09
N GLY A 213 -7.21 -9.48 9.87
CA GLY A 213 -7.37 -10.24 11.10
C GLY A 213 -6.03 -10.52 11.75
N TYR A 214 -5.95 -11.62 12.48
CA TYR A 214 -4.79 -12.02 13.26
C TYR A 214 -4.34 -13.42 12.82
N SER A 215 -3.05 -13.68 13.00
CA SER A 215 -2.50 -15.03 12.87
C SER A 215 -3.25 -15.99 13.80
N GLU A 216 -3.65 -17.16 13.30
CA GLU A 216 -4.30 -18.19 14.13
C GLU A 216 -3.37 -18.67 15.26
N TRP A 217 -2.11 -18.94 14.94
CA TRP A 217 -1.08 -19.25 15.91
C TRP A 217 -0.10 -18.08 16.06
N ILE A 218 0.25 -17.74 17.31
CA ILE A 218 1.17 -16.65 17.68
C ILE A 218 2.26 -17.18 18.62
N TYR A 219 3.52 -16.83 18.36
CA TYR A 219 4.63 -17.22 19.24
C TYR A 219 4.42 -16.70 20.67
N PRO A 220 4.63 -17.53 21.71
CA PRO A 220 4.38 -17.15 23.10
C PRO A 220 5.11 -15.89 23.58
N ALA A 221 6.28 -15.58 23.03
CA ALA A 221 7.04 -14.37 23.38
C ALA A 221 6.25 -13.06 23.15
N ASN A 222 5.27 -13.06 22.24
CA ASN A 222 4.42 -11.90 21.99
C ASN A 222 3.50 -11.56 23.18
N ALA A 223 3.15 -12.54 24.03
CA ALA A 223 2.30 -12.29 25.20
C ALA A 223 2.95 -11.33 26.21
N GLU A 224 4.28 -11.23 26.19
CA GLU A 224 5.03 -10.34 27.07
C GLU A 224 5.12 -8.90 26.52
N TRP A 225 4.79 -8.67 25.24
CA TRP A 225 4.97 -7.39 24.57
C TRP A 225 4.09 -6.29 25.14
N ILE A 226 2.76 -6.46 25.07
CA ILE A 226 1.79 -5.45 25.52
C ILE A 226 1.98 -5.12 27.02
N PRO A 227 2.06 -6.11 27.95
CA PRO A 227 2.25 -5.82 29.37
C PRO A 227 3.56 -5.07 29.68
N THR A 228 4.62 -5.28 28.90
CA THR A 228 5.89 -4.59 29.08
C THR A 228 5.76 -3.10 28.77
N TRP A 229 5.10 -2.77 27.67
CA TRP A 229 4.82 -1.39 27.30
C TRP A 229 3.89 -0.70 28.30
N VAL A 230 2.88 -1.40 28.82
CA VAL A 230 2.02 -0.88 29.90
C VAL A 230 2.84 -0.58 31.15
N THR A 231 3.81 -1.43 31.50
CA THR A 231 4.73 -1.18 32.63
C THR A 231 5.60 0.07 32.41
N LEU A 232 5.93 0.39 31.15
CA LEU A 232 6.62 1.62 30.75
C LEU A 232 5.70 2.85 30.67
N GLY A 233 4.41 2.71 31.01
CA GLY A 233 3.45 3.80 31.04
C GLY A 233 2.72 4.04 29.71
N MET A 234 2.86 3.16 28.73
CA MET A 234 2.21 3.27 27.43
C MET A 234 0.81 2.65 27.47
N THR A 235 -0.07 3.10 26.57
CA THR A 235 -1.45 2.60 26.48
C THR A 235 -1.52 1.40 25.53
N ALA A 236 -2.07 0.28 26.02
CA ALA A 236 -2.49 -0.83 25.17
C ALA A 236 -3.80 -0.47 24.47
N LYS A 237 -3.83 -0.54 23.14
CA LYS A 237 -5.03 -0.22 22.36
C LYS A 237 -5.00 -0.86 20.97
N ASP A 238 -6.15 -0.83 20.32
CA ASP A 238 -6.25 -1.01 18.88
C ASP A 238 -5.74 0.27 18.20
N LEU A 239 -4.80 0.15 17.25
CA LEU A 239 -4.09 1.29 16.66
C LEU A 239 -4.80 1.87 15.42
N ALA A 240 -5.97 1.32 15.04
CA ALA A 240 -6.61 1.63 13.77
C ALA A 240 -7.61 2.81 13.84
N ASP A 241 -7.78 3.44 15.00
CA ASP A 241 -8.84 4.42 15.31
C ASP A 241 -8.47 5.90 15.04
N GLY A 242 -7.29 6.16 14.46
CA GLY A 242 -6.80 7.53 14.20
C GLY A 242 -5.89 8.05 15.30
N ASN A 243 -5.45 7.20 16.23
CA ASN A 243 -4.33 7.47 17.11
C ASN A 243 -3.54 6.18 17.33
N ASN A 244 -2.40 6.05 16.66
CA ASN A 244 -1.57 4.84 16.74
C ASN A 244 -0.50 4.89 17.85
N HIS A 245 -0.46 5.93 18.67
CA HIS A 245 0.45 6.04 19.80
C HIS A 245 0.06 5.06 20.91
N GLY A 246 0.99 4.17 21.26
CA GLY A 246 0.75 3.06 22.19
C GLY A 246 1.29 1.73 21.68
N VAL A 247 0.71 0.63 22.17
CA VAL A 247 1.18 -0.73 21.89
C VAL A 247 0.02 -1.66 21.50
N SER A 248 0.29 -2.60 20.59
CA SER A 248 -0.67 -3.65 20.22
C SER A 248 0.01 -4.87 19.60
N LEU A 249 -0.78 -5.92 19.34
CA LEU A 249 -0.54 -6.74 18.14
C LEU A 249 -1.46 -6.19 17.06
N THR A 250 -0.91 -5.72 15.95
CA THR A 250 -1.69 -5.12 14.87
C THR A 250 -2.32 -6.17 13.99
N THR A 251 -3.40 -5.80 13.31
CA THR A 251 -3.99 -6.63 12.27
C THR A 251 -3.07 -6.81 11.07
N SER A 252 -3.29 -7.92 10.40
CA SER A 252 -2.60 -8.37 9.20
C SER A 252 -3.60 -8.61 8.08
N THR A 253 -3.18 -8.47 6.82
CA THR A 253 -3.99 -8.83 5.65
C THR A 253 -4.06 -10.36 5.50
N LEU A 254 -4.85 -10.99 6.36
CA LEU A 254 -5.04 -12.43 6.46
C LEU A 254 -6.52 -12.76 6.36
N ASN A 255 -6.82 -13.84 5.63
CA ASN A 255 -8.16 -14.40 5.59
C ASN A 255 -8.34 -15.35 6.77
N ALA A 256 -9.15 -14.94 7.75
CA ALA A 256 -9.36 -15.71 8.98
C ALA A 256 -9.92 -17.13 8.77
N ARG A 257 -10.53 -17.43 7.61
CA ARG A 257 -11.12 -18.75 7.34
C ARG A 257 -10.11 -19.81 6.92
N ASN A 258 -9.03 -19.41 6.28
CA ASN A 258 -8.04 -20.32 5.70
C ASN A 258 -6.60 -19.87 5.96
N GLN A 259 -6.41 -18.82 6.76
CA GLN A 259 -5.12 -18.26 7.15
C GLN A 259 -4.18 -18.03 5.97
N SER A 260 -4.73 -17.63 4.81
CA SER A 260 -3.95 -17.22 3.65
C SER A 260 -3.80 -15.70 3.61
N ARG A 261 -2.72 -15.23 2.99
CA ARG A 261 -2.54 -13.82 2.61
C ARG A 261 -3.77 -13.29 1.86
N SER A 262 -4.11 -12.03 2.13
CA SER A 262 -5.16 -11.28 1.42
C SER A 262 -4.57 -10.05 0.72
N ASP A 263 -3.88 -10.25 -0.41
CA ASP A 263 -3.43 -9.16 -1.29
C ASP A 263 -4.53 -8.66 -2.26
N SER A 264 -4.18 -7.75 -3.18
CA SER A 264 -5.16 -7.15 -4.09
C SER A 264 -5.70 -8.12 -5.13
N LYS A 265 -4.94 -9.14 -5.55
CA LYS A 265 -5.46 -10.19 -6.44
C LYS A 265 -6.45 -11.06 -5.66
N ALA A 266 -6.07 -11.52 -4.48
CA ALA A 266 -6.90 -12.36 -3.63
C ALA A 266 -8.20 -11.66 -3.19
N GLY A 267 -8.14 -10.35 -2.90
CA GLY A 267 -9.30 -9.57 -2.46
C GLY A 267 -10.16 -9.03 -3.59
N TYR A 268 -9.57 -8.39 -4.60
CA TYR A 268 -10.32 -7.64 -5.62
C TYR A 268 -10.59 -8.41 -6.91
N ILE A 269 -9.81 -9.45 -7.23
CA ILE A 269 -9.89 -10.15 -8.52
C ILE A 269 -10.45 -11.56 -8.38
N ASP A 270 -9.81 -12.41 -7.57
CA ASP A 270 -10.15 -13.82 -7.44
C ASP A 270 -11.62 -14.08 -7.01
N PRO A 271 -12.26 -13.23 -6.17
CA PRO A 271 -13.66 -13.41 -5.80
C PRO A 271 -14.65 -13.03 -6.90
N LEU A 272 -14.21 -12.31 -7.95
CA LEU A 272 -15.10 -11.85 -9.01
C LEU A 272 -15.56 -13.02 -9.88
N ALA A 273 -16.86 -13.06 -10.17
CA ALA A 273 -17.31 -13.83 -11.32
C ALA A 273 -16.66 -13.23 -12.59
N PRO A 274 -16.38 -14.03 -13.63
CA PRO A 274 -15.63 -13.50 -14.75
C PRO A 274 -16.40 -12.37 -15.44
N ARG A 275 -15.69 -11.27 -15.69
CA ARG A 275 -16.22 -10.01 -16.23
C ARG A 275 -15.70 -9.84 -17.64
N SER A 276 -16.57 -9.89 -18.63
CA SER A 276 -16.18 -9.74 -20.05
C SER A 276 -15.63 -8.36 -20.40
N ASN A 277 -15.80 -7.38 -19.51
CA ASN A 277 -15.34 -6.01 -19.66
C ASN A 277 -14.05 -5.71 -18.89
N LEU A 278 -13.42 -6.72 -18.28
CA LEU A 278 -12.12 -6.60 -17.61
C LEU A 278 -11.13 -7.55 -18.30
N VAL A 279 -9.97 -7.01 -18.69
CA VAL A 279 -8.82 -7.78 -19.18
C VAL A 279 -7.61 -7.46 -18.31
N ILE A 280 -6.87 -8.48 -17.91
CA ILE A 280 -5.64 -8.37 -17.13
C ILE A 280 -4.54 -9.08 -17.94
N LEU A 281 -3.68 -8.29 -18.58
CA LEU A 281 -2.57 -8.75 -19.38
C LEU A 281 -1.32 -8.84 -18.51
N THR A 282 -0.78 -10.05 -18.34
CA THR A 282 0.43 -10.34 -17.55
C THR A 282 1.64 -10.57 -18.45
N GLY A 283 2.85 -10.45 -17.88
CA GLY A 283 4.12 -10.63 -18.59
C GLY A 283 4.45 -9.50 -19.58
N GLN A 284 3.83 -8.32 -19.42
CA GLN A 284 4.00 -7.18 -20.31
C GLN A 284 4.25 -5.91 -19.50
N GLN A 285 5.33 -5.20 -19.78
CA GLN A 285 5.65 -3.95 -19.10
C GLN A 285 5.19 -2.76 -19.93
N VAL A 286 4.40 -1.87 -19.33
CA VAL A 286 4.13 -0.55 -19.92
C VAL A 286 5.44 0.23 -19.99
N THR A 287 5.79 0.69 -21.19
CA THR A 287 7.07 1.37 -21.44
C THR A 287 6.92 2.89 -21.44
N LYS A 288 5.78 3.42 -21.90
CA LYS A 288 5.43 4.84 -21.86
C LYS A 288 3.96 5.10 -22.17
N VAL A 289 3.50 6.29 -21.81
CA VAL A 289 2.20 6.87 -22.21
C VAL A 289 2.29 7.41 -23.63
N ILE A 290 1.22 7.25 -24.40
CA ILE A 290 1.07 7.79 -25.76
C ILE A 290 0.17 9.02 -25.71
N PHE A 291 0.67 10.14 -26.22
CA PHE A 291 -0.10 11.38 -26.42
C PHE A 291 -0.52 11.51 -27.89
N ASN A 292 -1.71 12.04 -28.14
CA ASN A 292 -2.25 12.14 -29.50
C ASN A 292 -1.68 13.31 -30.32
N GLY A 293 -0.72 14.07 -29.78
CA GLY A 293 -0.11 15.24 -30.42
C GLY A 293 -1.00 16.49 -30.44
N THR A 294 -2.13 16.46 -29.74
CA THR A 294 -3.03 17.60 -29.57
C THR A 294 -3.14 18.00 -28.10
N THR A 295 -3.58 19.23 -27.87
CA THR A 295 -3.91 19.72 -26.54
C THR A 295 -5.41 19.95 -26.41
N ASP A 296 -5.92 19.89 -25.19
CA ASP A 296 -7.27 20.35 -24.91
C ASP A 296 -7.39 21.89 -25.00
N ALA A 297 -8.58 22.41 -24.72
CA ALA A 297 -8.87 23.86 -24.78
C ALA A 297 -8.02 24.70 -23.81
N SER A 298 -7.49 24.09 -22.75
CA SER A 298 -6.62 24.73 -21.76
C SER A 298 -5.13 24.54 -22.06
N GLY A 299 -4.79 23.88 -23.17
CA GLY A 299 -3.40 23.63 -23.56
C GLY A 299 -2.78 22.38 -22.93
N ASN A 300 -3.57 21.52 -22.28
CA ASN A 300 -3.04 20.30 -21.66
C ASN A 300 -2.86 19.18 -22.69
N ALA A 301 -1.77 18.42 -22.59
CA ALA A 301 -1.52 17.28 -23.46
C ALA A 301 -2.50 16.14 -23.19
N ILE A 302 -3.11 15.58 -24.24
CA ILE A 302 -4.13 14.53 -24.09
C ILE A 302 -3.49 13.15 -24.19
N ALA A 303 -3.47 12.41 -23.07
CA ALA A 303 -3.11 11.00 -23.06
C ALA A 303 -4.16 10.18 -23.82
N SER A 304 -3.69 9.25 -24.63
CA SER A 304 -4.52 8.49 -25.59
C SER A 304 -4.31 6.98 -25.52
N GLY A 305 -3.39 6.51 -24.69
CA GLY A 305 -3.07 5.10 -24.59
C GLY A 305 -1.68 4.87 -24.01
N VAL A 306 -1.20 3.64 -24.12
CA VAL A 306 0.15 3.25 -23.66
C VAL A 306 0.83 2.34 -24.68
N GLN A 307 2.16 2.38 -24.64
CA GLN A 307 3.01 1.42 -25.32
C GLN A 307 3.49 0.38 -24.29
N PHE A 308 3.62 -0.88 -24.70
CA PHE A 308 4.06 -1.97 -23.82
C PHE A 308 4.90 -3.01 -24.56
N SER A 309 5.73 -3.74 -23.82
CA SER A 309 6.55 -4.84 -24.34
C SER A 309 6.99 -5.78 -23.21
N ALA A 310 7.25 -7.04 -23.54
CA ALA A 310 7.61 -8.07 -22.55
C ALA A 310 9.04 -7.91 -22.01
N SER A 311 9.97 -7.43 -22.83
CA SER A 311 11.38 -7.29 -22.48
C SER A 311 12.11 -6.37 -23.47
N SER A 312 13.34 -5.99 -23.14
CA SER A 312 14.24 -5.35 -24.10
C SER A 312 14.40 -6.24 -25.35
N GLY A 313 14.24 -5.64 -26.54
CA GLY A 313 14.30 -6.34 -27.83
C GLY A 313 13.07 -7.16 -28.22
N ALA A 314 12.05 -7.29 -27.36
CA ALA A 314 10.78 -7.92 -27.71
C ALA A 314 9.91 -7.00 -28.58
N ALA A 315 8.87 -7.58 -29.19
CA ALA A 315 7.91 -6.81 -29.97
C ALA A 315 7.22 -5.74 -29.11
N THR A 316 7.12 -4.55 -29.67
CA THR A 316 6.47 -3.40 -29.03
C THR A 316 5.04 -3.29 -29.52
N TYR A 317 4.10 -3.22 -28.58
CA TYR A 317 2.67 -3.15 -28.81
C TYR A 317 2.09 -1.84 -28.31
N SER A 318 0.86 -1.53 -28.71
CA SER A 318 0.17 -0.34 -28.23
C SER A 318 -1.32 -0.57 -28.04
N VAL A 319 -1.92 0.13 -27.09
CA VAL A 319 -3.36 0.08 -26.81
C VAL A 319 -3.88 1.48 -26.56
N GLN A 320 -5.09 1.76 -27.05
CA GLN A 320 -5.76 3.05 -26.89
C GLN A 320 -6.58 3.09 -25.59
N ALA A 321 -6.55 4.23 -24.91
CA ALA A 321 -7.49 4.58 -23.85
C ALA A 321 -8.53 5.58 -24.40
N ASN A 322 -9.81 5.23 -24.38
CA ASN A 322 -10.90 6.11 -24.83
C ASN A 322 -11.25 7.18 -23.77
N LYS A 323 -10.99 6.90 -22.50
CA LYS A 323 -11.17 7.83 -21.40
C LYS A 323 -9.85 8.15 -20.77
N GLU A 324 -9.26 7.25 -19.97
CA GLU A 324 -8.06 7.59 -19.19
C GLU A 324 -6.99 6.50 -19.17
N VAL A 325 -5.74 6.94 -19.11
CA VAL A 325 -4.59 6.16 -18.70
C VAL A 325 -4.35 6.39 -17.21
N ILE A 326 -4.20 5.32 -16.45
CA ILE A 326 -4.03 5.35 -15.00
C ILE A 326 -2.73 4.63 -14.64
N LEU A 327 -1.77 5.36 -14.08
CA LEU A 327 -0.50 4.80 -13.64
C LEU A 327 -0.61 4.27 -12.22
N CYS A 328 -0.30 2.98 -12.05
CA CYS A 328 -0.29 2.25 -10.79
C CYS A 328 1.01 1.43 -10.64
N GLY A 329 2.13 1.96 -11.17
CA GLY A 329 3.45 1.33 -11.13
C GLY A 329 4.15 1.44 -9.76
N GLY A 330 3.48 2.02 -8.77
CA GLY A 330 4.05 2.32 -7.46
C GLY A 330 5.07 3.44 -7.50
N THR A 331 5.70 3.69 -6.35
CA THR A 331 6.68 4.78 -6.14
C THR A 331 7.89 4.75 -7.08
N ILE A 332 8.13 3.63 -7.78
CA ILE A 332 9.23 3.49 -8.73
C ILE A 332 8.73 3.46 -10.17
N GLY A 333 7.75 2.61 -10.49
CA GLY A 333 7.27 2.44 -11.86
C GLY A 333 6.51 3.65 -12.39
N SER A 334 5.68 4.30 -11.58
CA SER A 334 4.89 5.47 -12.00
C SER A 334 5.76 6.66 -12.40
N PRO A 335 6.73 7.14 -11.59
CA PRO A 335 7.62 8.23 -12.04
C PRO A 335 8.50 7.82 -13.22
N GLN A 336 8.97 6.57 -13.30
CA GLN A 336 9.72 6.10 -14.46
C GLN A 336 8.90 6.19 -15.75
N MET A 337 7.65 5.73 -15.74
CA MET A 337 6.75 5.83 -16.89
C MET A 337 6.49 7.29 -17.29
N LEU A 338 6.27 8.19 -16.32
CA LEU A 338 6.11 9.62 -16.62
C LEU A 338 7.36 10.21 -17.27
N GLN A 339 8.54 9.95 -16.71
CA GLN A 339 9.80 10.46 -17.23
C GLN A 339 10.07 9.94 -18.65
N LEU A 340 9.90 8.63 -18.91
CA LEU A 340 10.01 8.04 -20.26
C LEU A 340 8.96 8.58 -21.26
N SER A 341 7.88 9.16 -20.75
CA SER A 341 6.82 9.80 -21.54
C SER A 341 7.05 11.29 -21.78
N GLY A 342 8.19 11.84 -21.34
CA GLY A 342 8.52 13.25 -21.48
C GLY A 342 8.00 14.15 -20.35
N ILE A 343 7.51 13.58 -19.25
CA ILE A 343 6.99 14.33 -18.11
C ILE A 343 7.92 14.14 -16.91
N GLY A 344 8.67 15.18 -16.55
CA GLY A 344 9.67 15.11 -15.49
C GLY A 344 10.69 16.23 -15.61
N PRO A 345 11.76 16.22 -14.78
CA PRO A 345 12.72 17.31 -14.76
C PRO A 345 13.44 17.44 -16.10
N SER A 346 13.32 18.59 -16.77
CA SER A 346 13.82 18.75 -18.15
C SER A 346 15.28 18.31 -18.31
N SER A 347 16.14 18.67 -17.36
CA SER A 347 17.57 18.32 -17.36
C SER A 347 17.83 16.81 -17.30
N VAL A 348 17.01 16.05 -16.57
CA VAL A 348 17.09 14.59 -16.47
C VAL A 348 16.68 13.97 -17.80
N LEU A 349 15.57 14.43 -18.39
CA LEU A 349 15.02 13.87 -19.62
C LEU A 349 15.95 14.13 -20.82
N GLU A 350 16.44 15.36 -20.95
CA GLU A 350 17.35 15.77 -22.02
C GLU A 350 18.68 15.00 -21.96
N ALA A 351 19.20 14.72 -20.75
CA ALA A 351 20.44 13.99 -20.57
C ALA A 351 20.42 12.56 -21.14
N VAL A 352 19.23 11.95 -21.22
CA VAL A 352 19.03 10.60 -21.75
C VAL A 352 18.33 10.59 -23.12
N GLY A 353 18.11 11.76 -23.72
CA GLY A 353 17.52 11.90 -25.06
C GLY A 353 16.00 11.77 -25.12
N VAL A 354 15.30 11.87 -23.98
CA VAL A 354 13.83 11.91 -23.96
C VAL A 354 13.35 13.33 -24.23
N THR A 355 12.42 13.49 -25.17
CA THR A 355 11.83 14.80 -25.49
C THR A 355 10.92 15.27 -24.35
N VAL A 356 11.18 16.47 -23.84
CA VAL A 356 10.37 17.09 -22.79
C VAL A 356 9.01 17.49 -23.34
N LEU A 357 7.95 16.91 -22.77
CA LEU A 357 6.57 17.29 -22.97
C LEU A 357 6.13 18.32 -21.91
N LYS A 358 6.49 18.07 -20.65
CA LYS A 358 6.17 18.94 -19.52
C LYS A 358 7.26 18.81 -18.45
N ASP A 359 7.81 19.94 -18.05
CA ASP A 359 8.73 20.03 -16.91
C ASP A 359 7.92 19.95 -15.61
N LEU A 360 8.11 18.87 -14.86
CA LEU A 360 7.51 18.62 -13.55
C LEU A 360 8.56 17.98 -12.62
N PRO A 361 8.44 18.15 -11.30
CA PRO A 361 9.37 17.58 -10.34
C PRO A 361 9.15 16.07 -10.10
N VAL A 362 8.85 15.30 -11.15
CA VAL A 362 8.67 13.84 -11.07
C VAL A 362 9.95 13.18 -10.58
N GLY A 363 9.84 12.34 -9.55
CA GLY A 363 10.95 11.62 -8.96
C GLY A 363 11.63 12.35 -7.79
N TYR A 364 11.34 13.62 -7.54
CA TYR A 364 11.74 14.30 -6.31
C TYR A 364 10.82 13.90 -5.13
N ASN A 365 11.17 14.35 -3.92
CA ASN A 365 10.43 14.11 -2.67
C ASN A 365 10.28 12.62 -2.32
N LEU A 366 11.21 11.77 -2.79
CA LEU A 366 11.26 10.36 -2.39
C LEU A 366 11.50 10.27 -0.89
N GLN A 367 10.59 9.61 -0.19
CA GLN A 367 10.66 9.33 1.24
C GLN A 367 10.50 7.84 1.44
N ASP A 368 11.05 7.30 2.52
CA ASP A 368 10.92 5.90 2.90
C ASP A 368 11.27 5.76 4.39
N HIS A 369 10.50 4.96 5.12
CA HIS A 369 10.90 4.57 6.47
C HIS A 369 12.25 3.85 6.44
N VAL A 370 13.08 4.14 7.44
CA VAL A 370 14.36 3.48 7.65
C VAL A 370 14.39 2.77 8.99
N SER A 371 14.96 1.58 9.01
CA SER A 371 15.02 0.79 10.24
C SER A 371 16.30 -0.01 10.37
N ALA A 372 16.70 -0.23 11.62
CA ALA A 372 17.71 -1.20 12.01
C ALA A 372 17.18 -2.00 13.20
N THR A 373 17.72 -3.21 13.39
CA THR A 373 17.30 -4.06 14.52
C THR A 373 18.37 -4.11 15.60
N GLN A 374 17.94 -3.89 16.84
CA GLN A 374 18.69 -4.23 18.04
C GLN A 374 18.36 -5.66 18.49
N TYR A 375 19.36 -6.42 18.93
CA TYR A 375 19.18 -7.84 19.32
C TYR A 375 19.49 -8.09 20.79
N TRP A 376 18.75 -9.03 21.38
CA TRP A 376 18.97 -9.55 22.74
C TRP A 376 19.14 -11.06 22.71
N ASN A 377 20.02 -11.56 23.57
CA ASN A 377 20.06 -12.97 23.92
C ASN A 377 18.77 -13.36 24.66
N THR A 378 18.33 -14.60 24.47
CA THR A 378 17.09 -15.13 25.07
C THR A 378 17.38 -16.30 25.99
N VAL A 379 16.39 -16.67 26.80
CA VAL A 379 16.42 -17.95 27.52
C VAL A 379 16.55 -19.12 26.54
N SER A 380 17.31 -20.15 26.89
CA SER A 380 17.74 -21.23 25.96
C SER A 380 16.62 -22.08 25.36
N THR A 381 15.38 -21.93 25.83
CA THR A 381 14.21 -22.73 25.42
C THR A 381 13.22 -21.95 24.55
N LEU A 382 13.58 -20.74 24.11
CA LEU A 382 12.67 -19.91 23.31
C LEU A 382 12.55 -20.43 21.87
N ASP A 383 11.31 -20.57 21.40
CA ASP A 383 11.02 -20.81 19.98
C ASP A 383 11.04 -19.47 19.21
N ASN A 384 11.71 -19.45 18.07
CA ASN A 384 11.82 -18.29 17.19
C ASN A 384 11.99 -18.73 15.72
N TRP A 385 11.93 -17.79 14.78
CA TRP A 385 12.05 -18.12 13.36
C TRP A 385 13.40 -18.73 12.99
N ALA A 386 14.52 -18.31 13.61
CA ALA A 386 15.83 -18.93 13.37
C ALA A 386 15.86 -20.41 13.78
N ALA A 387 15.25 -20.76 14.92
CA ALA A 387 15.14 -22.13 15.39
C ALA A 387 14.23 -22.96 14.47
N PHE A 388 13.09 -22.40 14.06
CA PHE A 388 12.18 -23.06 13.12
C PHE A 388 12.82 -23.28 11.74
N LYS A 389 13.53 -22.26 11.21
CA LYS A 389 14.29 -22.34 9.95
C LYS A 389 15.36 -23.44 9.98
N ALA A 390 15.99 -23.69 11.13
CA ALA A 390 16.99 -24.73 11.29
C ALA A 390 16.40 -26.16 11.35
N ASN A 391 15.09 -26.31 11.58
CA ASN A 391 14.43 -27.61 11.73
C ASN A 391 13.51 -27.93 10.54
N THR A 392 14.05 -28.61 9.53
CA THR A 392 13.30 -28.98 8.31
C THR A 392 12.18 -29.99 8.56
N THR A 393 12.30 -30.81 9.62
CA THR A 393 11.23 -31.74 9.99
C THR A 393 10.03 -31.00 10.56
N ASP A 394 10.26 -30.04 11.46
CA ASP A 394 9.20 -29.19 12.03
C ASP A 394 8.51 -28.37 10.93
N GLN A 395 9.28 -27.81 9.99
CA GLN A 395 8.73 -27.11 8.82
C GLN A 395 7.79 -27.98 7.97
N ALA A 396 8.17 -29.23 7.70
CA ALA A 396 7.35 -30.16 6.91
C ALA A 396 6.06 -30.58 7.65
N VAL A 397 6.14 -30.78 8.98
CA VAL A 397 4.99 -31.07 9.82
C VAL A 397 4.03 -29.88 9.85
N ALA A 398 4.53 -28.69 10.17
CA ALA A 398 3.73 -27.47 10.18
C ALA A 398 3.10 -27.18 8.81
N LEU A 399 3.80 -27.49 7.70
CA LEU A 399 3.25 -27.27 6.35
C LEU A 399 2.11 -28.23 6.04
N THR A 400 2.20 -29.46 6.53
CA THR A 400 1.10 -30.43 6.44
C THR A 400 -0.08 -29.96 7.28
N GLU A 401 0.16 -29.50 8.50
CA GLU A 401 -0.86 -28.92 9.39
C GLU A 401 -1.59 -27.75 8.73
N TRP A 402 -0.88 -26.74 8.22
CA TRP A 402 -1.51 -25.61 7.54
C TRP A 402 -2.36 -26.04 6.33
N ARG A 403 -1.90 -27.01 5.55
CA ARG A 403 -2.64 -27.50 4.37
C ARG A 403 -3.90 -28.28 4.75
N ASP A 404 -3.88 -28.99 5.87
CA ASP A 404 -5.00 -29.81 6.32
C ASP A 404 -6.05 -29.00 7.11
N THR A 405 -5.61 -28.06 7.93
CA THR A 405 -6.47 -27.36 8.91
C THR A 405 -6.35 -25.84 8.91
N ALA A 406 -5.41 -25.25 8.15
CA ALA A 406 -5.09 -23.83 8.19
C ALA A 406 -4.73 -23.32 9.60
N THR A 407 -3.99 -24.15 10.36
CA THR A 407 -3.51 -23.82 11.71
C THR A 407 -1.99 -23.94 11.81
N GLY A 408 -1.45 -23.47 12.93
CA GLY A 408 -0.06 -23.74 13.34
C GLY A 408 0.95 -22.72 12.80
N LYS A 409 2.24 -23.01 12.97
CA LYS A 409 3.33 -22.01 12.83
C LYS A 409 3.38 -21.24 11.51
N TRP A 410 2.89 -21.81 10.42
CA TRP A 410 2.88 -21.13 9.12
C TRP A 410 1.77 -20.09 8.95
N THR A 411 0.82 -20.01 9.87
CA THR A 411 -0.14 -18.90 9.92
C THR A 411 0.52 -17.62 10.43
N TYR A 412 1.58 -17.75 11.23
CA TYR A 412 2.19 -16.62 11.93
C TYR A 412 2.94 -15.67 11.01
N ILE A 413 2.75 -14.40 11.29
CA ILE A 413 3.61 -13.31 10.85
C ILE A 413 3.90 -12.37 12.02
N ASN A 414 4.92 -11.52 11.90
CA ASN A 414 5.18 -10.53 12.93
C ASN A 414 4.00 -9.54 13.02
N GLU A 415 3.48 -9.34 14.23
CA GLU A 415 2.30 -8.51 14.49
C GLU A 415 2.51 -7.57 15.69
N ALA A 416 3.53 -7.79 16.50
CA ALA A 416 3.80 -7.00 17.71
C ALA A 416 4.48 -5.68 17.40
N VAL A 417 3.72 -4.58 17.55
CA VAL A 417 4.16 -3.22 17.23
C VAL A 417 3.89 -2.27 18.41
N GLY A 418 4.66 -1.19 18.47
CA GLY A 418 4.36 -0.06 19.34
C GLY A 418 4.93 1.22 18.76
N TYR A 419 4.22 2.31 18.98
CA TYR A 419 4.61 3.63 18.49
C TYR A 419 4.80 4.59 19.65
N VAL A 420 5.89 5.35 19.61
CA VAL A 420 6.22 6.38 20.59
C VAL A 420 6.36 7.73 19.93
N ASP A 421 5.89 8.76 20.61
CA ASP A 421 6.03 10.13 20.14
C ASP A 421 7.37 10.75 20.59
N ASN A 422 7.62 11.99 20.17
CA ASN A 422 8.87 12.65 20.53
C ASN A 422 8.98 12.99 22.04
N ILE A 423 7.84 13.13 22.73
CA ILE A 423 7.79 13.44 24.16
C ILE A 423 8.23 12.23 24.97
N ASP A 424 7.82 11.03 24.57
CA ASP A 424 8.26 9.78 25.20
C ASP A 424 9.77 9.57 25.05
N ILE A 425 10.28 9.72 23.83
CA ILE A 425 11.68 9.40 23.53
C ILE A 425 12.65 10.43 24.12
N THR A 426 12.24 11.70 24.23
CA THR A 426 13.02 12.75 24.92
C THR A 426 12.76 12.79 26.43
N GLY A 427 11.71 12.12 26.90
CA GLY A 427 11.34 11.96 28.31
C GLY A 427 10.55 13.11 28.93
N SER A 428 10.31 14.23 28.21
CA SER A 428 9.43 15.31 28.68
C SER A 428 9.03 16.27 27.56
N ALA A 429 7.89 16.94 27.71
CA ALA A 429 7.45 17.96 26.77
C ALA A 429 8.45 19.13 26.66
N THR A 430 9.15 19.48 27.75
CA THR A 430 10.18 20.53 27.73
C THR A 430 11.41 20.10 26.93
N ALA A 431 11.83 18.85 27.04
CA ALA A 431 12.95 18.32 26.25
C ALA A 431 12.58 18.24 24.77
N ALA A 432 11.38 17.75 24.45
CA ALA A 432 10.84 17.73 23.08
C ALA A 432 10.77 19.14 22.47
N ALA A 433 10.27 20.13 23.21
CA ALA A 433 10.22 21.52 22.77
C ALA A 433 11.61 22.13 22.57
N THR A 434 12.57 21.80 23.45
CA THR A 434 13.97 22.24 23.32
C THR A 434 14.59 21.66 22.05
N PHE A 435 14.40 20.37 21.81
CA PHE A 435 14.85 19.69 20.59
C PHE A 435 14.24 20.34 19.34
N ALA A 436 12.91 20.49 19.29
CA ALA A 436 12.23 21.12 18.16
C ALA A 436 12.69 22.57 17.93
N SER A 437 12.95 23.34 18.99
CA SER A 437 13.39 24.73 18.88
C SER A 437 14.77 24.90 18.23
N ALA A 438 15.63 23.88 18.31
CA ALA A 438 16.95 23.87 17.71
C ALA A 438 16.93 23.65 16.18
N ILE A 439 15.79 23.20 15.63
CA ILE A 439 15.65 22.89 14.21
C ILE A 439 15.48 24.17 13.41
N ASP A 440 16.39 24.41 12.47
CA ASP A 440 16.24 25.44 11.44
C ASP A 440 15.81 24.82 10.11
N ILE A 441 14.55 25.03 9.74
CA ILE A 441 13.95 24.50 8.50
C ILE A 441 14.68 25.04 7.27
N ALA A 442 15.10 26.32 7.27
CA ALA A 442 15.77 26.91 6.12
C ALA A 442 17.13 26.24 5.86
N THR A 443 17.86 25.91 6.93
CA THR A 443 19.10 25.15 6.86
C THR A 443 18.85 23.75 6.30
N ILE A 444 17.85 23.02 6.80
CA ILE A 444 17.53 21.67 6.30
C ILE A 444 17.15 21.70 4.81
N VAL A 445 16.30 22.65 4.37
CA VAL A 445 15.94 22.80 2.95
C VAL A 445 17.18 23.11 2.11
N SER A 446 18.09 23.94 2.63
CA SER A 446 19.36 24.25 1.96
C SER A 446 20.25 23.01 1.82
N ASP A 447 20.33 22.15 2.83
CA ASP A 447 21.15 20.93 2.80
C ASP A 447 20.61 19.91 1.80
N VAL A 448 19.30 19.70 1.77
CA VAL A 448 18.66 18.84 0.76
C VAL A 448 18.84 19.43 -0.64
N ASN A 449 18.70 20.76 -0.80
CA ASN A 449 18.95 21.43 -2.06
C ASN A 449 20.40 21.28 -2.54
N ALA A 450 21.37 21.39 -1.64
CA ALA A 450 22.78 21.20 -1.99
C ALA A 450 23.05 19.76 -2.47
N SER A 451 22.35 18.78 -1.92
CA SER A 451 22.52 17.36 -2.25
C SER A 451 21.83 16.95 -3.57
N HIS A 452 20.67 17.54 -3.88
CA HIS A 452 19.81 17.08 -4.99
C HIS A 452 19.50 18.14 -6.05
N SER A 453 20.00 19.37 -5.92
CA SER A 453 19.71 20.49 -6.82
C SER A 453 18.20 20.68 -7.04
N LEU A 454 17.48 21.01 -5.96
CA LEU A 454 16.04 21.06 -5.95
C LEU A 454 15.48 22.26 -6.75
N PRO A 455 14.44 22.06 -7.58
CA PRO A 455 13.65 23.16 -8.11
C PRO A 455 13.08 24.05 -6.99
N SER A 456 12.94 25.35 -7.24
CA SER A 456 12.43 26.29 -6.23
C SER A 456 11.03 25.93 -5.73
N THR A 457 10.17 25.38 -6.58
CA THR A 457 8.82 24.91 -6.21
C THR A 457 8.89 23.73 -5.24
N VAL A 458 9.83 22.81 -5.43
CA VAL A 458 10.08 21.69 -4.50
C VAL A 458 10.58 22.21 -3.15
N GLN A 459 11.45 23.22 -3.14
CA GLN A 459 11.89 23.86 -1.88
C GLN A 459 10.72 24.51 -1.12
N THR A 460 9.78 25.15 -1.82
CA THR A 460 8.53 25.68 -1.23
C THR A 460 7.72 24.56 -0.57
N GLY A 461 7.49 23.47 -1.30
CA GLY A 461 6.77 22.30 -0.78
C GLY A 461 7.45 21.68 0.44
N LEU A 462 8.77 21.48 0.39
CA LEU A 462 9.54 20.92 1.51
C LEU A 462 9.49 21.83 2.74
N THR A 463 9.53 23.15 2.57
CA THR A 463 9.40 24.09 3.68
C THR A 463 8.06 23.90 4.40
N ALA A 464 6.96 23.72 3.66
CA ALA A 464 5.65 23.45 4.23
C ALA A 464 5.61 22.10 4.97
N GLN A 465 6.15 21.04 4.36
CA GLN A 465 6.22 19.71 4.99
C GLN A 465 7.03 19.73 6.29
N TYR A 466 8.23 20.31 6.29
CA TYR A 466 9.08 20.39 7.48
C TYR A 466 8.50 21.28 8.58
N THR A 467 7.69 22.28 8.22
CA THR A 467 6.97 23.09 9.21
C THR A 467 5.99 22.21 10.00
N ILE A 468 5.25 21.35 9.30
CA ILE A 468 4.32 20.38 9.91
C ILE A 468 5.09 19.35 10.74
N MET A 469 6.16 18.75 10.19
CA MET A 469 6.97 17.77 10.91
C MET A 469 7.60 18.35 12.19
N LYS A 470 8.04 19.61 12.15
CA LYS A 470 8.55 20.33 13.33
C LYS A 470 7.50 20.46 14.42
N GLU A 471 6.25 20.72 14.05
CA GLU A 471 5.12 20.79 15.01
C GLU A 471 4.85 19.43 15.65
N TRP A 472 4.91 18.35 14.87
CA TRP A 472 4.72 16.98 15.36
C TRP A 472 5.72 16.57 16.44
N LEU A 473 6.95 17.10 16.41
CA LEU A 473 7.94 16.86 17.46
C LEU A 473 7.54 17.40 18.84
N THR A 474 6.49 18.21 18.94
CA THR A 474 5.94 18.72 20.20
C THR A 474 4.49 18.29 20.45
N THR A 475 3.93 17.49 19.54
CA THR A 475 2.55 17.03 19.58
C THR A 475 2.50 15.63 20.15
N THR A 476 1.64 15.40 21.14
CA THR A 476 1.40 14.05 21.68
C THR A 476 0.65 13.20 20.66
N GLY A 477 0.96 11.92 20.59
CA GLY A 477 0.18 10.97 19.79
C GLY A 477 0.63 10.78 18.34
N ILE A 478 1.79 11.34 17.95
CA ILE A 478 2.38 11.16 16.62
C ILE A 478 3.59 10.23 16.72
N GLY A 479 3.44 8.98 16.29
CA GLY A 479 4.49 7.96 16.38
C GLY A 479 5.73 8.31 15.55
N GLN A 480 6.79 8.81 16.20
CA GLN A 480 8.08 9.10 15.53
C GLN A 480 8.88 7.83 15.25
N PHE A 481 8.70 6.81 16.09
CA PHE A 481 9.25 5.48 15.89
C PHE A 481 8.18 4.41 15.94
N GLU A 482 8.29 3.46 15.02
CA GLU A 482 7.71 2.14 15.17
C GLU A 482 8.76 1.20 15.77
N LEU A 483 8.34 0.44 16.77
CA LEU A 483 9.12 -0.57 17.44
C LEU A 483 8.43 -1.91 17.22
N ILE A 484 9.09 -2.82 16.51
CA ILE A 484 8.51 -4.14 16.18
C ILE A 484 9.27 -5.21 16.94
N LEU A 485 8.57 -6.00 17.75
CA LEU A 485 9.14 -7.24 18.27
C LEU A 485 9.27 -8.21 17.11
N GLN A 486 10.50 -8.44 16.68
CA GLN A 486 10.77 -9.27 15.51
C GLN A 486 11.40 -10.59 15.94
N LEU A 487 10.77 -11.69 15.52
CA LEU A 487 11.11 -13.04 15.95
C LEU A 487 12.12 -13.75 15.04
N TRP A 488 12.73 -13.04 14.08
CA TRP A 488 13.79 -13.64 13.25
C TRP A 488 14.94 -14.12 14.11
N GLY A 489 15.36 -13.27 15.05
CA GLY A 489 16.58 -13.49 15.83
C GLY A 489 17.83 -13.40 14.95
N ALA A 490 18.95 -12.96 15.52
CA ALA A 490 20.26 -13.11 14.88
C ALA A 490 20.78 -14.56 14.99
N SER A 491 20.13 -15.38 15.82
CA SER A 491 20.46 -16.77 16.14
C SER A 491 19.23 -17.48 16.70
N THR A 492 19.32 -18.80 16.89
CA THR A 492 18.27 -19.61 17.53
C THR A 492 18.05 -19.26 19.01
N THR A 493 18.87 -18.39 19.59
CA THR A 493 18.79 -17.96 21.01
C THR A 493 18.77 -16.45 21.14
N SER A 494 18.24 -15.74 20.14
CA SER A 494 18.06 -14.28 20.22
C SER A 494 16.73 -13.81 19.64
N LEU A 495 16.27 -12.65 20.10
CA LEU A 495 15.15 -11.90 19.54
C LEU A 495 15.60 -10.47 19.22
N GLY A 496 14.85 -9.79 18.36
CA GLY A 496 15.13 -8.41 18.01
C GLY A 496 13.98 -7.46 18.30
N ILE A 497 14.32 -6.18 18.45
CA ILE A 497 13.38 -5.07 18.32
C ILE A 497 13.85 -4.25 17.12
N GLN A 498 13.05 -4.21 16.07
CA GLN A 498 13.27 -3.31 14.94
C GLN A 498 12.91 -1.90 15.39
N VAL A 499 13.79 -0.95 15.10
CA VAL A 499 13.62 0.47 15.41
C VAL A 499 13.50 1.20 14.09
N ALA A 500 12.30 1.64 13.74
CA ALA A 500 11.99 2.23 12.45
C ALA A 500 11.58 3.69 12.59
N LEU A 501 12.32 4.59 11.95
CA LEU A 501 12.02 6.02 11.88
C LEU A 501 10.83 6.26 10.94
N GLN A 502 9.76 6.84 11.46
CA GLN A 502 8.49 6.99 10.75
C GLN A 502 8.36 8.30 9.96
N HIS A 503 9.03 9.37 10.41
CA HIS A 503 9.00 10.68 9.76
C HIS A 503 10.40 11.15 9.38
N PRO A 504 11.07 10.48 8.43
CA PRO A 504 12.40 10.89 7.98
C PRO A 504 12.35 12.29 7.34
N TRP A 505 13.32 13.12 7.72
CA TRP A 505 13.54 14.46 7.18
C TRP A 505 14.38 14.43 5.92
N SER A 506 15.20 13.41 5.71
CA SER A 506 15.90 13.19 4.45
C SER A 506 14.91 13.10 3.28
N ARG A 507 15.33 13.56 2.10
CA ARG A 507 14.56 13.49 0.86
C ARG A 507 15.44 13.04 -0.26
N GLY A 508 14.98 12.01 -0.95
CA GLY A 508 15.69 11.40 -2.06
C GLY A 508 15.17 11.81 -3.44
N THR A 509 15.76 11.17 -4.44
CA THR A 509 15.41 11.29 -5.85
C THR A 509 15.33 9.93 -6.54
N LEU A 510 14.51 9.87 -7.59
CA LEU A 510 14.38 8.72 -8.48
C LEU A 510 14.31 9.18 -9.94
N PHE A 511 15.34 8.87 -10.71
CA PHE A 511 15.47 9.34 -12.08
C PHE A 511 15.84 8.23 -13.06
N ILE A 512 15.28 8.28 -14.26
CA ILE A 512 15.75 7.46 -15.38
C ILE A 512 17.20 7.82 -15.73
N ASN A 513 17.96 6.82 -16.19
CA ASN A 513 19.35 6.97 -16.64
C ASN A 513 19.55 6.51 -18.10
N SER A 514 18.46 6.14 -18.77
CA SER A 514 18.36 5.85 -20.21
C SER A 514 16.93 6.11 -20.69
N ASP A 515 16.70 5.96 -22.00
CA ASP A 515 15.37 6.02 -22.64
C ASP A 515 14.64 4.65 -22.67
N SER A 516 15.18 3.65 -21.97
CA SER A 516 14.64 2.29 -21.92
C SER A 516 13.85 2.03 -20.65
N ALA A 517 12.63 1.52 -20.79
CA ALA A 517 11.82 1.06 -19.65
C ALA A 517 12.41 -0.18 -18.95
N PHE A 518 13.31 -0.91 -19.61
CA PHE A 518 13.90 -2.13 -19.08
C PHE A 518 15.19 -1.89 -18.28
N ASP A 519 15.69 -0.66 -18.29
CA ASP A 519 16.79 -0.25 -17.43
C ASP A 519 16.25 0.23 -16.08
N LYS A 520 16.93 -0.14 -15.00
CA LYS A 520 16.53 0.28 -13.65
C LYS A 520 16.84 1.77 -13.48
N PRO A 521 15.91 2.59 -12.96
CA PRO A 521 16.19 3.98 -12.66
C PRO A 521 17.26 4.08 -11.57
N THR A 522 17.93 5.23 -11.52
CA THR A 522 18.80 5.60 -10.41
C THR A 522 17.92 5.98 -9.22
N ILE A 523 18.06 5.25 -8.12
CA ILE A 523 17.27 5.47 -6.89
C ILE A 523 18.22 5.93 -5.80
N ASN A 524 18.07 7.16 -5.33
CA ASN A 524 18.82 7.68 -4.21
C ASN A 524 17.86 8.18 -3.12
N PRO A 525 17.52 7.36 -2.12
CA PRO A 525 16.69 7.77 -0.98
C PRO A 525 17.38 8.81 -0.09
N ASP A 526 18.70 8.92 -0.19
CA ASP A 526 19.55 9.80 0.59
C ASP A 526 19.39 9.59 2.11
N TYR A 527 19.44 8.32 2.54
CA TYR A 527 19.24 7.98 3.94
C TYR A 527 20.23 8.72 4.84
N PHE A 528 19.69 9.44 5.82
CA PHE A 528 20.44 10.31 6.74
C PHE A 528 21.20 11.43 6.00
N GLY A 529 20.66 11.92 4.88
CA GLY A 529 21.14 13.10 4.15
C GLY A 529 21.15 14.37 5.01
N VAL A 530 20.29 14.41 6.04
CA VAL A 530 20.24 15.47 7.06
C VAL A 530 20.47 14.89 8.46
N SER A 531 21.18 15.61 9.33
CA SER A 531 21.66 15.08 10.61
C SER A 531 20.54 14.71 11.59
N ILE A 532 19.41 15.41 11.51
CA ILE A 532 18.29 15.24 12.44
C ILE A 532 17.75 13.81 12.46
N ASP A 533 17.76 13.10 11.33
CA ASP A 533 17.30 11.71 11.26
C ASP A 533 18.16 10.78 12.14
N ALA A 534 19.47 11.02 12.16
CA ALA A 534 20.41 10.27 12.98
C ALA A 534 20.29 10.64 14.47
N GLU A 535 20.07 11.93 14.77
CA GLU A 535 19.87 12.43 16.13
C GLU A 535 18.62 11.84 16.79
N ILE A 536 17.50 11.81 16.06
CA ILE A 536 16.25 11.19 16.52
C ILE A 536 16.44 9.67 16.64
N GLY A 537 17.16 9.04 15.71
CA GLY A 537 17.49 7.60 15.67
C GLY A 537 18.02 7.04 16.99
N VAL A 538 18.95 7.75 17.64
CA VAL A 538 19.54 7.35 18.92
C VAL A 538 18.49 7.25 20.04
N ASN A 539 17.49 8.14 20.03
CA ASN A 539 16.44 8.14 21.04
C ASN A 539 15.53 6.91 20.90
N GLY A 540 15.15 6.55 19.66
CA GLY A 540 14.40 5.33 19.37
C GLY A 540 15.15 4.07 19.83
N TRP A 541 16.46 3.99 19.58
CA TRP A 541 17.28 2.87 20.02
C TRP A 541 17.36 2.76 21.55
N ASN A 542 17.52 3.88 22.24
CA ASN A 542 17.49 3.89 23.70
C ASN A 542 16.11 3.54 24.27
N TRP A 543 15.03 3.84 23.55
CA TRP A 543 13.69 3.38 23.91
C TRP A 543 13.57 1.85 23.82
N ALA A 544 14.10 1.24 22.76
CA ALA A 544 14.14 -0.23 22.63
C ALA A 544 14.91 -0.91 23.78
N ARG A 545 15.98 -0.29 24.30
CA ARG A 545 16.65 -0.74 25.54
C ARG A 545 15.75 -0.74 26.76
N LYS A 546 14.88 0.27 26.92
CA LYS A 546 13.90 0.31 28.02
C LYS A 546 12.92 -0.85 27.91
N ILE A 547 12.47 -1.18 26.70
CA ILE A 547 11.58 -2.31 26.45
C ILE A 547 12.26 -3.63 26.83
N GLY A 548 13.46 -3.89 26.33
CA GLY A 548 14.20 -5.13 26.65
C GLY A 548 14.53 -5.29 28.14
N ALA A 549 14.67 -4.19 28.89
CA ALA A 549 14.96 -4.20 30.33
C ALA A 549 13.71 -4.28 31.22
N ALA A 550 12.53 -3.94 30.69
CA ALA A 550 11.29 -3.88 31.46
C ALA A 550 10.65 -5.27 31.59
N SER A 551 9.97 -5.48 32.72
CA SER A 551 9.15 -6.67 32.95
C SER A 551 7.83 -6.55 32.18
N PRO A 552 7.26 -7.66 31.68
CA PRO A 552 7.80 -9.02 31.72
C PRO A 552 8.77 -9.41 30.57
N MET A 553 9.01 -8.54 29.58
CA MET A 553 9.90 -8.88 28.46
C MET A 553 11.31 -9.28 28.91
N ASN A 554 11.83 -8.70 29.99
CA ASN A 554 13.14 -9.06 30.56
C ASN A 554 13.24 -10.50 31.11
N THR A 555 12.12 -11.23 31.20
CA THR A 555 12.10 -12.66 31.51
C THR A 555 12.41 -13.52 30.29
N VAL A 556 12.20 -12.96 29.09
CA VAL A 556 12.45 -13.57 27.78
C VAL A 556 13.77 -13.05 27.19
N MET A 557 13.94 -11.72 27.14
CA MET A 557 15.14 -11.03 26.67
C MET A 557 16.08 -10.80 27.85
N THR A 558 17.29 -11.37 27.80
CA THR A 558 18.24 -11.36 28.92
C THR A 558 19.25 -10.21 28.79
N ASN A 559 20.20 -10.31 27.87
CA ASN A 559 21.24 -9.32 27.67
C ASN A 559 21.18 -8.81 26.23
N GLU A 560 21.30 -7.50 26.05
CA GLU A 560 21.56 -6.91 24.74
C GLU A 560 22.82 -7.54 24.13
N SER A 561 22.82 -7.72 22.81
CA SER A 561 23.97 -8.21 22.05
C SER A 561 25.23 -7.41 22.41
N SER A 562 26.35 -8.12 22.62
CA SER A 562 27.64 -7.51 22.93
C SER A 562 28.15 -6.57 21.84
N THR A 563 27.63 -6.70 20.61
CA THR A 563 27.93 -5.79 19.49
C THR A 563 27.43 -4.37 19.74
N THR A 564 26.32 -4.21 20.47
CA THR A 564 25.63 -2.92 20.62
C THR A 564 25.54 -2.45 22.06
N SER A 565 25.68 -3.34 23.05
CA SER A 565 25.46 -3.04 24.47
C SER A 565 26.35 -1.93 25.05
N SER A 566 27.55 -1.72 24.50
CA SER A 566 28.47 -0.66 24.93
C SER A 566 28.33 0.65 24.13
N LEU A 567 27.54 0.66 23.05
CA LEU A 567 27.43 1.81 22.17
C LEU A 567 26.51 2.89 22.76
N THR A 568 26.98 4.13 22.72
CA THR A 568 26.28 5.33 23.22
C THR A 568 26.63 6.57 22.38
N GLY A 569 25.80 7.61 22.45
CA GLY A 569 26.03 8.87 21.73
C GLY A 569 26.38 8.66 20.26
N ASP A 570 27.45 9.30 19.80
CA ASP A 570 27.90 9.26 18.39
C ASP A 570 28.26 7.85 17.91
N THR A 571 28.79 6.99 18.78
CA THR A 571 29.11 5.60 18.40
C THR A 571 27.85 4.79 18.11
N LEU A 572 26.77 5.05 18.86
CA LEU A 572 25.48 4.42 18.61
C LEU A 572 24.82 5.01 17.37
N SER A 573 24.87 6.34 17.20
CA SER A 573 24.37 7.01 16.00
C SER A 573 25.00 6.43 14.73
N SER A 574 26.33 6.33 14.70
CA SER A 574 27.08 5.77 13.57
C SER A 574 26.73 4.31 13.29
N TYR A 575 26.51 3.51 14.34
CA TYR A 575 26.08 2.12 14.18
C TYR A 575 24.65 2.04 13.62
N TYR A 576 23.73 2.82 14.17
CA TYR A 576 22.33 2.86 13.72
C TYR A 576 22.25 3.23 12.24
N THR A 577 22.85 4.36 11.84
CA THR A 577 22.78 4.84 10.45
C THR A 577 23.44 3.88 9.47
N ALA A 578 24.58 3.28 9.82
CA ALA A 578 25.27 2.32 8.96
C ALA A 578 24.46 1.03 8.73
N ASN A 579 23.72 0.58 9.74
CA ASN A 579 22.94 -0.66 9.70
C ASN A 579 21.49 -0.45 9.27
N CYS A 580 21.03 0.78 9.16
CA CYS A 580 19.70 1.07 8.65
C CYS A 580 19.55 0.68 7.18
N GLY A 581 18.35 0.21 6.85
CA GLY A 581 17.87 -0.02 5.49
C GLY A 581 16.41 0.37 5.37
N THR A 582 15.86 0.16 4.17
CA THR A 582 14.44 0.39 3.88
C THR A 582 13.53 -0.46 4.78
N GLU A 583 12.41 0.11 5.23
CA GLU A 583 11.26 -0.68 5.70
C GLU A 583 10.29 -1.01 4.56
N TYR A 584 10.72 -0.75 3.32
CA TYR A 584 10.00 -1.05 2.09
C TYR A 584 8.76 -0.16 1.85
N HIS A 585 8.76 1.07 2.38
CA HIS A 585 7.65 2.02 2.37
C HIS A 585 7.93 3.29 1.55
N PRO A 586 8.45 3.22 0.31
CA PRO A 586 8.77 4.43 -0.42
C PRO A 586 7.49 5.15 -0.87
N LEU A 587 7.49 6.48 -0.83
CA LEU A 587 6.42 7.32 -1.35
C LEU A 587 6.92 8.68 -1.89
N GLY A 588 6.02 9.50 -2.41
CA GLY A 588 6.26 10.92 -2.72
C GLY A 588 6.81 11.24 -4.12
N THR A 589 7.21 10.26 -4.92
CA THR A 589 7.83 10.50 -6.24
C THR A 589 6.89 11.09 -7.30
N CYS A 590 5.59 11.08 -7.06
CA CYS A 590 4.57 11.75 -7.86
C CYS A 590 3.64 12.58 -6.95
N SER A 591 4.22 13.32 -6.00
CA SER A 591 3.52 14.01 -4.91
C SER A 591 2.25 14.76 -5.32
N MET A 592 1.17 14.54 -4.57
CA MET A 592 -0.07 15.31 -4.60
C MET A 592 0.08 16.58 -3.77
N LEU A 593 0.53 17.64 -4.44
CA LEU A 593 0.76 18.98 -3.91
C LEU A 593 0.32 20.00 -4.96
N PRO A 594 0.14 21.29 -4.62
CA PRO A 594 0.05 22.36 -5.61
C PRO A 594 1.27 22.36 -6.55
N GLU A 595 1.06 22.65 -7.85
CA GLU A 595 2.14 22.66 -8.86
C GLU A 595 3.28 23.62 -8.47
N ASP A 596 2.95 24.79 -7.92
CA ASP A 596 3.92 25.80 -7.44
C ASP A 596 4.65 25.42 -6.14
N SER A 597 4.23 24.30 -5.54
CA SER A 597 4.79 23.73 -4.31
C SER A 597 5.40 22.35 -4.57
N GLY A 598 5.77 22.06 -5.83
CA GLY A 598 6.45 20.83 -6.20
C GLY A 598 5.52 19.64 -6.50
N GLY A 599 4.24 19.91 -6.79
CA GLY A 599 3.28 18.88 -7.15
C GLY A 599 3.49 18.24 -8.52
N VAL A 600 3.17 16.96 -8.62
CA VAL A 600 3.09 16.20 -9.89
C VAL A 600 1.65 15.94 -10.28
N VAL A 601 0.80 15.62 -9.31
CA VAL A 601 -0.65 15.45 -9.51
C VAL A 601 -1.44 16.44 -8.67
N ASP A 602 -2.61 16.82 -9.18
CA ASP A 602 -3.59 17.60 -8.41
C ASP A 602 -4.36 16.71 -7.41
N THR A 603 -5.28 17.31 -6.65
CA THR A 603 -6.12 16.56 -5.69
C THR A 603 -7.15 15.64 -6.34
N ASN A 604 -7.40 15.75 -7.65
CA ASN A 604 -8.13 14.77 -8.43
C ASN A 604 -7.21 13.66 -8.96
N LEU A 605 -5.92 13.67 -8.63
CA LEU A 605 -4.92 12.70 -9.08
C LEU A 605 -4.52 12.84 -10.55
N ILE A 606 -4.88 13.96 -11.20
CA ILE A 606 -4.53 14.24 -12.60
C ILE A 606 -3.11 14.81 -12.64
N VAL A 607 -2.27 14.31 -13.56
CA VAL A 607 -0.91 14.82 -13.77
C VAL A 607 -0.97 16.23 -14.35
N TYR A 608 -0.29 17.19 -13.73
CA TYR A 608 -0.31 18.59 -14.16
C TYR A 608 0.12 18.78 -15.62
N GLY A 609 -0.58 19.67 -16.33
CA GLY A 609 -0.33 19.91 -17.76
C GLY A 609 -0.82 18.80 -18.70
N THR A 610 -1.56 17.83 -18.18
CA THR A 610 -2.15 16.74 -18.98
C THR A 610 -3.66 16.63 -18.79
N ASN A 611 -4.29 15.92 -19.70
CA ASN A 611 -5.66 15.47 -19.61
C ASN A 611 -5.68 13.96 -19.85
N ASN A 612 -6.64 13.25 -19.23
CA ASN A 612 -6.79 11.80 -19.32
C ASN A 612 -5.61 10.97 -18.78
N LEU A 613 -4.78 11.54 -17.90
CA LEU A 613 -3.67 10.83 -17.25
C LEU A 613 -3.70 11.05 -15.74
N ARG A 614 -3.78 9.94 -14.99
CA ARG A 614 -3.72 9.95 -13.51
C ARG A 614 -2.61 9.08 -12.96
N VAL A 615 -2.20 9.36 -11.74
CA VAL A 615 -1.38 8.45 -10.92
C VAL A 615 -2.18 8.06 -9.68
N ILE A 616 -2.34 6.75 -9.45
CA ILE A 616 -3.11 6.22 -8.31
C ILE A 616 -2.31 5.09 -7.68
N ASP A 617 -1.37 5.44 -6.82
CA ASP A 617 -0.59 4.52 -5.98
C ASP A 617 0.14 5.30 -4.86
N ALA A 618 1.03 4.67 -4.09
CA ALA A 618 1.74 5.32 -2.99
C ALA A 618 2.65 6.50 -3.41
N SER A 619 3.01 6.63 -4.69
CA SER A 619 3.85 7.74 -5.17
C SER A 619 3.21 9.11 -4.96
N ILE A 620 1.88 9.20 -4.84
CA ILE A 620 1.17 10.46 -4.68
C ILE A 620 1.19 11.00 -3.25
N MET A 621 1.49 10.16 -2.25
CA MET A 621 1.45 10.59 -0.85
C MET A 621 2.50 11.71 -0.65
N PRO A 622 2.13 12.92 -0.25
CA PRO A 622 3.06 14.04 -0.21
C PRO A 622 4.03 13.97 0.98
N MET A 623 3.61 13.33 2.06
CA MET A 623 4.37 13.17 3.29
C MET A 623 4.18 11.77 3.86
N HIS A 624 5.22 11.26 4.51
CA HIS A 624 5.15 10.00 5.24
C HIS A 624 4.17 10.06 6.42
N ILE A 625 3.68 8.89 6.77
CA ILE A 625 2.80 8.62 7.90
C ILE A 625 3.41 7.50 8.75
N SER A 626 3.06 7.44 10.02
CA SER A 626 3.55 6.43 10.97
C SER A 626 2.82 5.08 10.86
N ALA A 627 2.76 4.54 9.64
CA ALA A 627 2.13 3.27 9.37
C ALA A 627 2.71 2.59 8.13
N HIS A 628 2.51 1.27 8.05
CA HIS A 628 2.71 0.49 6.84
C HIS A 628 1.70 0.94 5.78
N LEU A 629 2.14 1.08 4.53
CA LEU A 629 1.38 1.84 3.52
C LEU A 629 0.18 1.11 2.88
N MET A 630 -0.10 -0.14 3.24
CA MET A 630 -1.13 -0.93 2.57
C MET A 630 -2.53 -0.32 2.70
N ALA A 631 -2.95 -0.02 3.92
CA ALA A 631 -4.28 0.54 4.16
C ALA A 631 -4.45 1.84 3.39
N SER A 632 -3.49 2.75 3.51
CA SER A 632 -3.49 4.05 2.83
C SER A 632 -3.48 3.91 1.30
N THR A 633 -2.72 2.96 0.75
CA THR A 633 -2.69 2.70 -0.70
C THR A 633 -4.03 2.19 -1.22
N TYR A 634 -4.69 1.29 -0.48
CA TYR A 634 -6.06 0.88 -0.83
C TYR A 634 -7.07 2.02 -0.66
N GLY A 635 -6.91 2.87 0.36
CA GLY A 635 -7.73 4.07 0.55
C GLY A 635 -7.60 5.02 -0.65
N ILE A 636 -6.39 5.25 -1.14
CA ILE A 636 -6.11 6.02 -2.36
C ILE A 636 -6.76 5.37 -3.57
N ALA A 637 -6.65 4.06 -3.73
CA ALA A 637 -7.21 3.33 -4.87
C ALA A 637 -8.75 3.38 -4.89
N GLU A 638 -9.38 3.15 -3.74
CA GLU A 638 -10.84 3.19 -3.58
C GLU A 638 -11.40 4.60 -3.83
N LYS A 639 -10.72 5.63 -3.30
CA LYS A 639 -11.10 7.02 -3.54
C LYS A 639 -10.85 7.45 -4.97
N GLY A 640 -9.68 7.11 -5.52
CA GLY A 640 -9.31 7.42 -6.90
C GLY A 640 -10.28 6.80 -7.91
N ALA A 641 -10.74 5.57 -7.66
CA ALA A 641 -11.81 4.98 -8.44
C ALA A 641 -13.10 5.79 -8.37
N ASP A 642 -13.52 6.25 -7.18
CA ASP A 642 -14.73 7.08 -7.05
C ASP A 642 -14.58 8.48 -7.69
N ILE A 643 -13.38 9.09 -7.65
CA ILE A 643 -13.06 10.34 -8.37
C ILE A 643 -13.19 10.15 -9.89
N ILE A 644 -12.62 9.07 -10.44
CA ILE A 644 -12.75 8.74 -11.87
C ILE A 644 -14.22 8.51 -12.21
N LYS A 645 -14.94 7.78 -11.35
CA LYS A 645 -16.36 7.53 -11.55
C LYS A 645 -17.13 8.85 -11.58
N GLU A 646 -16.91 9.76 -10.64
CA GLU A 646 -17.57 11.07 -10.62
C GLU A 646 -17.29 11.89 -11.89
N ALA A 647 -16.06 11.87 -12.39
CA ALA A 647 -15.67 12.60 -13.60
C ALA A 647 -16.33 12.05 -14.89
N HIS A 648 -16.63 10.75 -14.95
CA HIS A 648 -17.19 10.08 -16.14
C HIS A 648 -18.64 9.64 -16.00
N TRP A 649 -19.24 9.81 -14.82
CA TRP A 649 -20.62 9.45 -14.57
C TRP A 649 -21.56 10.48 -15.19
N TYR A 650 -22.52 10.01 -15.99
CA TYR A 650 -23.65 10.83 -16.39
C TYR A 650 -24.60 11.00 -15.19
N VAL A 651 -24.48 12.12 -14.48
CA VAL A 651 -25.59 12.59 -13.65
C VAL A 651 -26.67 13.08 -14.61
N ALA A 652 -27.74 12.30 -14.78
CA ALA A 652 -28.94 12.81 -15.45
C ALA A 652 -29.32 14.11 -14.74
N PRO A 653 -29.45 15.26 -15.46
CA PRO A 653 -29.82 16.51 -14.82
C PRO A 653 -31.08 16.24 -14.02
N ALA A 654 -31.07 16.62 -12.73
CA ALA A 654 -32.19 16.41 -11.83
C ALA A 654 -33.45 16.88 -12.56
N GLY A 655 -34.28 15.92 -12.98
CA GLY A 655 -35.46 16.22 -13.76
C GLY A 655 -36.25 17.22 -12.95
N SER A 656 -36.44 18.43 -13.51
CA SER A 656 -37.40 19.36 -12.96
C SER A 656 -38.71 18.59 -12.93
N SER A 657 -39.11 18.15 -11.74
CA SER A 657 -40.45 17.66 -11.50
C SER A 657 -41.34 18.88 -11.64
N SER A 658 -41.64 19.26 -12.88
CA SER A 658 -42.83 20.04 -13.17
C SER A 658 -43.99 19.11 -12.81
N THR A 659 -44.42 19.23 -11.56
CA THR A 659 -45.71 18.73 -11.13
C THR A 659 -46.74 19.35 -12.05
N ALA A 660 -47.17 18.58 -13.06
CA ALA A 660 -48.36 18.88 -13.82
C ALA A 660 -49.51 18.93 -12.80
N ALA A 661 -49.94 20.14 -12.49
CA ALA A 661 -51.04 20.38 -11.58
C ALA A 661 -52.26 19.63 -12.10
N ALA A 662 -52.80 18.74 -11.26
CA ALA A 662 -54.05 18.07 -11.50
C ALA A 662 -55.14 19.12 -11.76
N ALA A 663 -55.86 18.96 -12.87
CA ALA A 663 -56.98 19.81 -13.24
C ALA A 663 -58.06 19.74 -12.15
N ALA A 664 -58.15 20.80 -11.34
CA ALA A 664 -59.29 21.06 -10.48
C ALA A 664 -60.33 21.88 -11.26
N SER A 665 -61.53 21.33 -11.30
CA SER A 665 -62.71 21.83 -11.96
C SER A 665 -63.37 23.01 -11.22
N THR A 666 -64.07 23.82 -12.03
CA THR A 666 -65.27 24.65 -11.73
C THR A 666 -65.15 26.01 -11.03
N ALA A 667 -65.94 26.94 -11.62
CA ALA A 667 -66.36 28.29 -11.21
C ALA A 667 -65.36 29.44 -11.45
N SER A 668 -65.71 30.61 -11.99
CA SER A 668 -66.97 31.17 -12.53
C SER A 668 -66.61 32.46 -13.28
N VAL A 669 -67.39 32.83 -14.30
CA VAL A 669 -67.25 34.07 -15.07
C VAL A 669 -67.53 35.29 -14.18
N GLY A 670 -66.61 36.26 -14.17
CA GLY A 670 -66.76 37.57 -13.55
C GLY A 670 -66.04 38.64 -14.39
N THR A 671 -66.78 39.71 -14.69
CA THR A 671 -66.55 40.77 -15.66
C THR A 671 -65.40 41.74 -15.36
N ALA A 672 -64.93 42.38 -16.45
CA ALA A 672 -63.88 43.39 -16.54
C ALA A 672 -64.05 44.62 -15.63
N THR A 673 -62.91 45.22 -15.26
CA THR A 673 -62.73 46.68 -15.21
C THR A 673 -61.30 47.06 -15.59
N ASP A 674 -61.23 47.94 -16.56
CA ASP A 674 -60.10 48.72 -17.04
C ASP A 674 -59.71 49.82 -16.03
N SER A 675 -58.42 50.20 -15.99
CA SER A 675 -57.76 51.36 -15.33
C SER A 675 -56.31 50.93 -14.99
N SER A 676 -55.22 51.62 -15.31
CA SER A 676 -54.98 52.95 -15.86
C SER A 676 -53.45 53.11 -16.05
N VAL A 677 -53.05 53.73 -17.16
CA VAL A 677 -52.05 54.83 -17.27
C VAL A 677 -50.61 54.53 -16.80
N ALA A 678 -49.67 54.37 -17.75
CA ALA A 678 -48.71 55.40 -18.22
C ALA A 678 -47.64 55.70 -17.15
N GLU A 679 -46.36 55.92 -17.40
CA GLU A 679 -45.50 56.43 -18.47
C GLU A 679 -44.07 56.12 -17.92
N ALA A 680 -42.92 56.20 -18.56
CA ALA A 680 -42.42 56.59 -19.86
C ALA A 680 -40.97 56.09 -19.90
N ALA A 681 -40.43 55.93 -21.11
CA ALA A 681 -39.09 56.33 -21.57
C ALA A 681 -37.87 56.06 -20.65
N SER A 682 -36.77 55.53 -21.14
CA SER A 682 -36.10 55.97 -22.36
C SER A 682 -34.96 55.02 -22.72
N ASP A 683 -34.85 54.79 -24.03
CA ASP A 683 -33.62 54.72 -24.83
C ASP A 683 -32.56 53.65 -24.57
N ALA A 684 -31.85 53.13 -25.56
CA ALA A 684 -32.04 53.05 -27.01
C ALA A 684 -30.83 52.24 -27.53
N ALA A 685 -31.07 51.44 -28.58
CA ALA A 685 -30.16 51.14 -29.70
C ALA A 685 -28.75 50.57 -29.38
N SER A 686 -28.30 49.46 -29.95
CA SER A 686 -28.26 49.14 -31.39
C SER A 686 -27.65 47.72 -31.53
N SER A 687 -28.35 46.73 -32.11
CA SER A 687 -28.39 46.34 -33.54
C SER A 687 -27.05 45.86 -34.12
N SER A 688 -26.88 44.55 -34.37
CA SER A 688 -27.01 43.88 -35.70
C SER A 688 -25.70 43.91 -36.52
N ALA A 689 -25.29 42.96 -37.36
CA ALA A 689 -25.78 41.66 -37.82
C ALA A 689 -24.64 41.00 -38.63
N LEU A 690 -24.81 39.71 -38.90
CA LEU A 690 -24.05 38.86 -39.83
C LEU A 690 -24.09 39.35 -41.29
N SER A 691 -23.06 39.01 -42.10
CA SER A 691 -23.27 38.36 -43.42
C SER A 691 -22.00 37.73 -44.04
N MET A 692 -22.23 36.61 -44.72
CA MET A 692 -21.38 35.81 -45.63
C MET A 692 -20.71 36.56 -46.80
N GLY A 693 -19.63 35.96 -47.33
CA GLY A 693 -19.14 36.17 -48.71
C GLY A 693 -17.99 35.20 -49.07
N ALA A 694 -18.10 34.52 -50.22
CA ALA A 694 -17.33 33.33 -50.59
C ALA A 694 -16.43 33.50 -51.84
N LYS A 695 -15.37 32.67 -51.90
CA LYS A 695 -14.69 32.01 -53.06
C LYS A 695 -13.93 32.80 -54.15
N ILE A 696 -12.79 32.18 -54.54
CA ILE A 696 -12.08 32.04 -55.86
C ILE A 696 -10.56 32.24 -55.61
N GLY A 697 -9.60 31.40 -56.05
CA GLY A 697 -9.63 30.37 -57.09
C GLY A 697 -8.39 29.44 -57.12
N ILE A 698 -8.31 28.73 -58.24
CA ILE A 698 -7.51 27.53 -58.58
C ILE A 698 -6.12 27.91 -59.13
N GLY A 699 -5.10 27.06 -58.93
CA GLY A 699 -3.88 27.07 -59.73
C GLY A 699 -2.84 26.01 -59.33
N ALA A 700 -2.75 24.92 -60.09
CA ALA A 700 -1.69 23.92 -60.04
C ALA A 700 -0.49 24.31 -60.94
N GLY A 701 0.73 23.85 -60.62
CA GLY A 701 1.84 23.87 -61.59
C GLY A 701 3.28 23.87 -61.03
N ILE A 702 3.82 22.66 -60.84
CA ILE A 702 5.17 22.14 -61.21
C ILE A 702 6.32 23.15 -61.43
N GLY A 703 7.49 22.93 -60.79
CA GLY A 703 8.75 23.49 -61.28
C GLY A 703 9.98 23.35 -60.36
N ALA A 704 10.67 22.22 -60.51
CA ALA A 704 12.07 21.87 -60.18
C ALA A 704 13.04 22.92 -59.56
N GLY A 705 13.81 22.43 -58.57
CA GLY A 705 15.04 23.05 -58.08
C GLY A 705 15.83 22.16 -57.11
N ALA A 706 16.21 20.96 -57.55
CA ALA A 706 17.22 20.14 -56.88
C ALA A 706 18.60 20.45 -57.49
N ILE A 707 19.67 20.45 -56.68
CA ILE A 707 21.00 19.84 -56.93
C ILE A 707 22.01 20.31 -55.86
N ALA A 708 22.46 19.36 -55.04
CA ALA A 708 23.87 19.10 -54.68
C ALA A 708 23.90 17.84 -53.78
N LEU A 709 23.73 16.65 -54.36
CA LEU A 709 24.79 15.71 -54.82
C LEU A 709 25.26 14.72 -53.73
N ILE A 710 24.67 13.54 -53.82
CA ILE A 710 25.19 12.23 -53.42
C ILE A 710 26.38 11.89 -54.32
N GLY A 711 27.49 11.34 -53.79
CA GLY A 711 28.49 10.73 -54.66
C GLY A 711 29.81 10.32 -54.04
N ALA A 712 29.85 9.06 -53.60
CA ALA A 712 30.94 8.11 -53.82
C ALA A 712 31.93 7.79 -52.67
N LEU A 713 32.18 6.46 -52.60
CA LEU A 713 33.33 5.72 -52.07
C LEU A 713 33.14 5.26 -50.61
N ILE A 714 32.79 4.00 -50.29
CA ILE A 714 33.25 2.71 -50.84
C ILE A 714 34.63 2.82 -51.50
N PHE A 715 35.62 3.26 -50.73
CA PHE A 715 37.03 3.01 -51.02
C PHE A 715 37.89 3.25 -49.79
N PHE A 716 37.72 2.48 -48.71
CA PHE A 716 38.85 2.20 -47.80
C PHE A 716 38.59 0.95 -46.96
N CYS A 717 38.72 -0.21 -47.61
CA CYS A 717 39.26 -1.37 -46.91
C CYS A 717 40.79 -1.34 -47.03
N VAL A 718 41.45 -1.86 -45.99
CA VAL A 718 42.84 -2.34 -45.92
C VAL A 718 43.91 -1.32 -45.46
N LYS A 719 44.16 -1.33 -44.15
CA LYS A 719 45.41 -1.86 -43.55
C LYS A 719 45.23 -1.93 -42.02
N ARG A 720 45.23 -3.13 -41.43
CA ARG A 720 46.38 -3.77 -40.71
C ARG A 720 46.86 -2.93 -39.51
N LYS A 721 47.09 -3.45 -38.29
CA LYS A 721 47.33 -4.83 -37.82
C LYS A 721 47.46 -4.75 -36.28
N ASN A 722 47.03 -5.80 -35.59
CA ASN A 722 47.57 -6.40 -34.36
C ASN A 722 48.28 -5.53 -33.31
N LYS A 723 47.76 -5.58 -32.07
CA LYS A 723 48.53 -6.10 -30.92
C LYS A 723 47.63 -6.94 -30.00
N LYS A 724 47.95 -8.23 -29.91
CA LYS A 724 47.64 -9.11 -28.78
C LYS A 724 48.69 -8.88 -27.69
N GLY A 725 48.27 -8.93 -26.43
CA GLY A 725 49.03 -9.30 -25.24
C GLY A 725 48.00 -9.58 -24.14
N THR A 726 47.67 -10.84 -23.80
CA THR A 726 48.31 -11.65 -22.73
C THR A 726 48.37 -10.87 -21.42
N GLY A 727 47.77 -11.25 -20.30
CA GLY A 727 47.26 -12.53 -19.82
C GLY A 727 47.50 -12.54 -18.30
N ALA A 728 46.62 -13.21 -17.56
CA ALA A 728 46.77 -13.72 -16.20
C ALA A 728 47.16 -12.75 -15.06
N GLY A 729 46.34 -12.74 -14.00
CA GLY A 729 46.73 -12.17 -12.72
C GLY A 729 45.61 -12.00 -11.71
N GLU A 730 44.65 -12.91 -11.62
CA GLU A 730 43.85 -13.03 -10.39
C GLU A 730 44.78 -13.51 -9.28
N LYS A 731 44.97 -12.63 -8.29
CA LYS A 731 45.46 -13.00 -6.97
C LYS A 731 44.41 -12.56 -5.96
N GLU A 732 43.87 -13.56 -5.29
CA GLU A 732 43.29 -13.51 -3.96
C GLU A 732 44.20 -12.70 -3.01
N TRP A 733 43.61 -12.05 -1.99
CA TRP A 733 43.88 -12.28 -0.56
C TRP A 733 43.11 -11.28 0.33
N TYR A 734 42.23 -11.85 1.18
CA TYR A 734 41.70 -11.45 2.51
C TYR A 734 40.82 -10.18 2.61
N SER A 735 39.52 -10.29 2.86
CA SER A 735 38.81 -10.74 4.07
C SER A 735 39.00 -9.81 5.28
N GLY A 736 37.91 -9.16 5.68
CA GLY A 736 37.74 -8.49 6.96
C GLY A 736 36.25 -8.44 7.28
N ASP A 737 35.86 -9.13 8.35
CA ASP A 737 34.52 -9.23 8.94
C ASP A 737 33.76 -7.91 9.00
N GLN A 738 32.55 -7.86 8.40
CA GLN A 738 31.44 -7.03 8.88
C GLN A 738 30.10 -7.70 8.57
N GLY A 739 29.32 -7.97 9.62
CA GLY A 739 28.01 -8.62 9.55
C GLY A 739 26.92 -7.70 9.01
N ALA A 740 26.79 -7.65 7.69
CA ALA A 740 25.57 -7.21 7.02
C ALA A 740 24.74 -8.45 6.66
N TRP A 741 23.43 -8.39 6.90
CA TRP A 741 22.46 -9.43 6.53
C TRP A 741 22.52 -9.68 5.03
N ASP A 742 23.21 -10.77 4.65
CA ASP A 742 23.34 -11.20 3.26
C ASP A 742 22.09 -12.03 2.89
N ALA A 743 21.24 -11.43 2.05
CA ALA A 743 20.13 -12.13 1.41
C ALA A 743 20.57 -12.97 0.19
N ASN A 744 21.87 -13.12 -0.07
CA ASN A 744 22.40 -13.97 -1.14
C ASN A 744 23.13 -15.20 -0.61
N GLN A 745 22.43 -16.33 -0.51
CA GLN A 745 23.02 -17.60 -0.90
C GLN A 745 22.04 -18.40 -1.76
N ALA A 746 22.23 -18.30 -3.08
CA ALA A 746 21.54 -19.04 -4.10
C ALA A 746 21.90 -20.54 -4.02
N TYR A 747 20.88 -21.40 -4.04
CA TYR A 747 21.04 -22.83 -4.28
C TYR A 747 21.34 -23.08 -5.76
N THR A 748 22.38 -23.87 -6.00
CA THR A 748 22.71 -24.45 -7.30
C THR A 748 21.86 -25.70 -7.54
N GLU A 749 21.34 -25.82 -8.76
CA GLU A 749 20.58 -26.97 -9.24
C GLU A 749 21.39 -28.28 -9.18
N GLN A 750 20.76 -29.36 -8.69
CA GLN A 750 21.04 -30.71 -9.19
C GLN A 750 19.83 -31.65 -9.00
N ASN A 751 19.30 -32.11 -10.14
CA ASN A 751 18.24 -33.10 -10.32
C ASN A 751 18.58 -34.50 -9.75
N ASN A 752 17.60 -35.18 -9.15
CA ASN A 752 17.00 -36.45 -9.66
C ASN A 752 16.31 -37.30 -8.57
N TYR A 753 15.24 -37.99 -9.00
CA TYR A 753 14.68 -39.27 -8.52
C TYR A 753 13.23 -39.26 -7.97
N PRO A 754 12.46 -40.36 -8.21
CA PRO A 754 11.19 -40.29 -8.92
C PRO A 754 9.97 -40.64 -8.05
N MET A 755 8.81 -40.25 -8.58
CA MET A 755 7.49 -40.61 -8.07
C MET A 755 7.30 -42.12 -7.88
N GLN A 756 6.87 -42.52 -6.68
CA GLN A 756 6.02 -43.69 -6.48
C GLN A 756 4.96 -43.42 -5.41
N ARG A 757 3.69 -43.38 -5.84
CA ARG A 757 2.51 -43.55 -4.99
C ARG A 757 2.36 -45.02 -4.59
N PRO A 758 1.85 -45.30 -3.39
CA PRO A 758 0.98 -46.45 -3.18
C PRO A 758 -0.41 -46.07 -2.62
N PRO A 759 -1.42 -46.96 -2.71
CA PRO A 759 -2.85 -46.62 -2.65
C PRO A 759 -3.59 -47.10 -1.39
N ARG A 760 -4.50 -46.25 -0.86
CA ARG A 760 -5.82 -46.51 -0.17
C ARG A 760 -5.87 -47.50 1.03
N PRO A 761 -6.99 -47.60 1.80
CA PRO A 761 -8.07 -46.64 2.13
C PRO A 761 -8.31 -46.51 3.67
N PHE A 762 -8.91 -45.39 4.11
CA PHE A 762 -9.49 -45.27 5.46
C PHE A 762 -11.02 -45.39 5.43
N SER A 763 -11.54 -46.12 6.42
CA SER A 763 -12.94 -46.39 6.71
C SER A 763 -13.63 -45.24 7.43
N SER A 764 -14.86 -44.96 7.03
CA SER A 764 -15.78 -43.98 7.62
C SER A 764 -16.44 -44.45 8.91
N GLY A 765 -16.53 -43.55 9.89
CA GLY A 765 -17.59 -43.48 10.91
C GLY A 765 -17.56 -42.04 11.44
N GLY A 766 -18.62 -41.23 11.46
CA GLY A 766 -20.04 -41.52 11.48
C GLY A 766 -20.60 -40.90 12.76
N ALA A 767 -20.97 -39.62 12.74
CA ALA A 767 -21.89 -39.03 13.71
C ALA A 767 -22.52 -37.75 13.16
N SER A 768 -23.84 -37.73 13.22
CA SER A 768 -24.81 -36.78 12.71
C SER A 768 -24.86 -35.46 13.47
N VAL A 769 -25.09 -34.35 12.76
CA VAL A 769 -25.53 -33.07 13.35
C VAL A 769 -26.91 -32.71 12.81
N SER A 770 -27.79 -32.34 13.74
CA SER A 770 -29.20 -32.01 13.55
C SER A 770 -29.39 -30.63 12.89
N THR A 771 -30.34 -30.59 11.96
CA THR A 771 -30.88 -29.45 11.21
C THR A 771 -31.71 -28.49 12.05
N MET A 772 -31.66 -27.19 11.73
CA MET A 772 -32.76 -26.18 11.67
C MET A 772 -32.10 -24.81 11.40
N ALA A 773 -32.63 -23.83 10.67
CA ALA A 773 -33.69 -23.68 9.68
C ALA A 773 -33.43 -22.32 8.99
N THR A 774 -33.74 -22.22 7.71
CA THR A 774 -33.59 -21.05 6.84
C THR A 774 -34.62 -19.95 7.14
N ALA A 775 -34.20 -18.68 7.11
CA ALA A 775 -35.09 -17.54 6.89
C ALA A 775 -34.46 -16.55 5.89
N ASP A 776 -35.30 -16.21 4.91
CA ASP A 776 -35.14 -15.43 3.70
C ASP A 776 -35.07 -13.91 3.98
N LEU A 777 -34.17 -13.18 3.33
CA LEU A 777 -34.21 -11.70 3.27
C LEU A 777 -33.62 -11.17 1.95
N SER A 778 -34.51 -10.89 1.00
CA SER A 778 -34.33 -9.90 -0.04
C SER A 778 -34.75 -8.51 0.47
N ALA A 779 -33.83 -7.56 0.60
CA ALA A 779 -34.18 -6.14 0.72
C ALA A 779 -33.00 -5.23 0.33
N THR A 780 -33.14 -4.52 -0.79
CA THR A 780 -32.36 -3.35 -1.18
C THR A 780 -32.71 -2.13 -0.31
N PRO A 781 -31.75 -1.33 0.20
CA PRO A 781 -32.07 -0.01 0.73
C PRO A 781 -31.76 1.10 -0.28
N ARG A 782 -32.75 1.96 -0.50
CA ARG A 782 -32.62 3.26 -1.16
C ARG A 782 -31.88 4.24 -0.24
N MET A 783 -30.95 5.00 -0.80
CA MET A 783 -30.28 6.13 -0.15
C MET A 783 -31.25 7.29 0.12
N MET A 784 -31.19 7.85 1.33
CA MET A 784 -31.71 9.19 1.64
C MET A 784 -30.55 10.11 2.03
N SER A 785 -30.55 11.32 1.50
CA SER A 785 -29.56 12.38 1.72
C SER A 785 -29.66 13.01 3.11
N PRO A 786 -28.56 13.48 3.71
CA PRO A 786 -28.61 14.40 4.85
C PRO A 786 -28.44 15.86 4.40
N THR A 787 -29.38 16.72 4.79
CA THR A 787 -29.23 18.19 4.79
C THR A 787 -28.87 18.64 6.22
N PRO A 788 -28.00 19.65 6.42
CA PRO A 788 -27.38 19.96 7.71
C PRO A 788 -28.13 21.07 8.47
N LEU A 789 -28.04 21.07 9.80
CA LEU A 789 -28.41 22.21 10.67
C LEU A 789 -27.49 22.30 11.91
N PRO A 790 -27.35 23.50 12.54
CA PRO A 790 -26.07 24.05 12.95
C PRO A 790 -25.87 24.21 14.49
N HIS A 791 -24.66 24.68 14.81
CA HIS A 791 -24.01 25.11 16.07
C HIS A 791 -24.83 25.75 17.22
N ASP A 792 -24.26 25.51 18.42
CA ASP A 792 -24.16 26.29 19.66
C ASP A 792 -25.39 26.60 20.55
N ALA A 793 -25.33 26.15 21.81
CA ALA A 793 -25.55 26.98 23.02
C ALA A 793 -25.22 26.22 24.34
N ASP A 794 -24.47 26.89 25.22
CA ASP A 794 -24.20 26.58 26.63
C ASP A 794 -25.48 26.43 27.49
N TYR A 795 -25.47 25.57 28.53
CA TYR A 795 -25.56 25.93 29.97
C TYR A 795 -25.90 24.73 30.90
N GLN A 796 -25.01 24.55 31.88
CA GLN A 796 -25.14 24.22 33.31
C GLN A 796 -26.03 23.11 33.91
N MET A 797 -25.37 22.50 34.92
CA MET A 797 -25.79 21.70 36.07
C MET A 797 -27.27 21.68 36.48
N GLY A 798 -27.71 20.47 36.85
CA GLY A 798 -28.82 20.24 37.77
C GLY A 798 -28.89 18.77 38.19
N ASP A 799 -28.46 18.46 39.43
CA ASP A 799 -28.86 17.27 40.18
C ASP A 799 -30.39 17.09 40.11
N TYR A 800 -30.89 15.86 39.95
CA TYR A 800 -31.95 15.30 40.80
C TYR A 800 -32.21 13.81 40.52
N GLN A 801 -32.78 13.18 41.54
CA GLN A 801 -32.80 11.77 41.89
C GLN A 801 -33.66 10.82 41.04
N ARG A 802 -33.26 9.54 41.15
CA ARG A 802 -34.01 8.27 41.13
C ARG A 802 -35.53 8.34 40.90
N GLY A 803 -35.97 7.57 39.92
CA GLY A 803 -37.31 6.97 39.85
C GLY A 803 -37.30 5.78 38.90
N GLY A 804 -37.38 4.57 39.45
CA GLY A 804 -37.41 3.32 38.68
C GLY A 804 -38.82 2.84 38.36
N ALA A 805 -38.93 2.03 37.31
CA ALA A 805 -39.98 1.05 36.96
C ALA A 805 -39.64 0.57 35.53
N THR A 806 -39.75 -0.67 35.09
CA THR A 806 -40.25 -1.95 35.60
C THR A 806 -39.85 -2.98 34.54
N SER A 807 -39.34 -4.14 34.93
CA SER A 807 -39.20 -5.33 34.07
C SER A 807 -39.93 -6.49 34.75
N PRO A 808 -40.79 -7.25 34.05
CA PRO A 808 -41.31 -8.52 34.54
C PRO A 808 -40.71 -9.68 33.74
N PHE A 809 -40.08 -10.62 34.45
CA PHE A 809 -40.48 -12.03 34.57
C PHE A 809 -39.31 -12.85 35.07
N ARG A 810 -39.48 -13.31 36.31
CA ARG A 810 -38.70 -14.32 37.01
C ARG A 810 -39.43 -15.64 36.78
N ASP A 811 -38.68 -16.73 36.63
CA ASP A 811 -39.12 -18.02 37.17
C ASP A 811 -37.97 -18.67 37.93
N THR A 812 -38.36 -19.20 39.08
CA THR A 812 -37.56 -19.69 40.20
C THR A 812 -37.50 -21.21 40.19
N PHE A 813 -36.35 -21.79 40.56
CA PHE A 813 -36.34 -23.01 41.37
C PHE A 813 -35.24 -22.92 42.42
N ASP A 814 -35.66 -23.22 43.63
CA ASP A 814 -34.94 -23.19 44.90
C ASP A 814 -34.79 -24.65 45.38
N HIS A 815 -33.66 -24.97 46.02
CA HIS A 815 -33.56 -25.97 47.09
C HIS A 815 -32.12 -26.02 47.67
N ASP A 816 -31.98 -25.39 48.83
CA ASP A 816 -31.33 -25.85 50.08
C ASP A 816 -30.25 -26.95 50.06
N ALA A 817 -29.07 -26.67 50.63
CA ALA A 817 -28.72 -27.02 52.03
C ALA A 817 -27.19 -27.09 52.30
N GLN A 818 -26.73 -26.19 53.18
CA GLN A 818 -25.78 -26.36 54.32
C GLN A 818 -24.56 -27.30 54.23
N HIS A 819 -23.33 -26.78 54.45
CA HIS A 819 -22.59 -26.78 55.75
C HIS A 819 -21.08 -26.44 55.64
N SER A 820 -20.61 -25.53 56.54
CA SER A 820 -19.28 -25.42 57.22
C SER A 820 -17.97 -25.42 56.41
N GLY A 821 -16.93 -24.61 56.66
CA GLY A 821 -16.59 -23.66 57.72
C GLY A 821 -15.06 -23.42 57.76
N TYR A 822 -14.64 -22.24 58.28
CA TYR A 822 -13.28 -21.83 58.72
C TYR A 822 -12.18 -21.67 57.64
N SER A 823 -11.27 -20.69 57.65
CA SER A 823 -10.86 -19.66 58.63
C SER A 823 -9.93 -18.62 57.95
N THR A 824 -10.09 -17.32 58.27
CA THR A 824 -9.03 -16.30 58.19
C THR A 824 -8.23 -16.27 59.51
N PRO A 825 -6.98 -15.80 59.49
CA PRO A 825 -6.65 -14.47 60.05
C PRO A 825 -5.56 -13.76 59.21
N GLY A 826 -5.27 -12.46 59.26
CA GLY A 826 -5.52 -11.39 60.21
C GLY A 826 -4.37 -10.37 60.04
N PHE A 827 -4.70 -9.08 60.06
CA PHE A 827 -3.81 -7.92 59.87
C PHE A 827 -2.66 -7.81 60.90
N ALA A 828 -1.56 -7.15 60.49
CA ALA A 828 -0.73 -6.31 61.38
C ALA A 828 0.15 -5.29 60.60
N THR A 829 -0.15 -4.00 60.79
CA THR A 829 0.83 -2.89 60.90
C THR A 829 0.86 -2.48 62.37
N PRO A 830 1.99 -2.07 62.99
CA PRO A 830 2.50 -0.68 62.84
C PRO A 830 4.02 -0.47 63.08
N GLY A 831 4.52 0.73 62.78
CA GLY A 831 5.74 1.24 63.44
C GLY A 831 6.56 2.29 62.69
N THR A 832 6.37 3.57 63.03
CA THR A 832 7.23 4.72 62.73
C THR A 832 8.35 4.86 63.77
N ALA A 833 9.57 5.24 63.36
CA ALA A 833 10.49 6.17 64.07
C ALA A 833 11.83 6.42 63.33
N THR A 834 11.97 7.66 62.83
CA THR A 834 13.11 8.62 62.93
C THR A 834 14.59 8.18 62.88
N GLY A 835 15.38 8.87 62.04
CA GLY A 835 16.84 9.02 62.23
C GLY A 835 17.58 9.69 61.05
N PHE A 836 18.19 10.84 61.30
CA PHE A 836 18.79 11.82 60.37
C PHE A 836 20.05 11.40 59.59
N GLY A 837 20.27 12.05 58.44
CA GLY A 837 21.58 12.19 57.79
C GLY A 837 21.54 13.08 56.55
N ALA A 838 21.62 14.40 56.74
CA ALA A 838 21.75 15.38 55.66
C ALA A 838 23.19 15.38 55.09
N GLN A 839 23.33 15.41 53.77
CA GLN A 839 24.56 15.89 53.13
C GLN A 839 24.26 16.96 52.09
N GLN A 840 25.01 18.04 52.23
CA GLN A 840 24.95 19.29 51.49
C GLN A 840 25.53 19.10 50.08
N TYR A 841 24.85 19.68 49.09
CA TYR A 841 25.40 19.92 47.76
C TYR A 841 26.11 21.27 47.74
N THR A 842 27.32 21.32 47.16
CA THR A 842 27.96 22.56 46.70
C THR A 842 28.53 22.28 45.30
N PRO A 843 28.26 23.12 44.29
CA PRO A 843 28.75 22.92 42.93
C PRO A 843 30.13 23.56 42.74
N VAL A 844 31.00 22.91 41.93
CA VAL A 844 32.20 23.56 41.38
C VAL A 844 32.34 23.22 39.89
N THR A 845 32.32 24.29 39.12
CA THR A 845 32.62 24.50 37.70
C THR A 845 34.06 24.11 37.36
N LEU A 846 34.32 23.57 36.15
CA LEU A 846 35.62 23.75 35.50
C LEU A 846 35.49 23.85 33.97
N HIS A 847 36.01 25.00 33.51
CA HIS A 847 36.52 25.47 32.22
C HIS A 847 36.53 24.59 30.97
#